data_AF-A0A1V6EWE5-F1
#
_entry.id   AF-A0A1V6EWE5-F1
#
_cell.length_a   1.000
_cell.length_b   1.000
_cell.length_c   1.000
_cell.angle_alpha   90.00
_cell.angle_beta   90.00
_cell.angle_gamma   90.00
#
_symmetry.space_group_name_H-M   'P 1'
#
loop_
_entity.id
_entity.type
_entity.pdbx_description
1 polymer ?
#
loop_
_entity_poly.entity_id
_entity_poly.type
_entity_poly.pdbx_seq_one_letter_code
_entity_poly.pdbx_strand_id
1 'polypeptide(L)'
;MRQKWMKACGLFVFVAVCIMAWVVAAADLGLVSADSVKNVSHPADLDEDYSIVMSEAIAYLAGWQQGTNPMNYAIRAAYLWQNGERYTYNAGEEPPLCWELPPSVGGEMVTVPAGTFQMGRTNAGDDAVYGSDTELPVHSVYLDEYSIGKYEVTSGEYCEVLNWALAQGHLKDQLGALWPGEGKVYAGDYLYIIVDITRAECTIQFKDGAFEPKNRAGLPEGTVYSLATHPMLAVSWYGAAAYCNWLSEMAGLVPPYDLTQQYWPFQTSEEANGYRLPTEAEWERAAAWDGSKHWIYGFTGDMMSGNGQCNYNENNPLGLGGRALTSPVGWFDGMNISPNGEIQTVESPSPVGAFDMSGNVWEWCQDWYGAYSEDAQTNPAGPSSGTERVTRGGSFENTSDDCRAAKRDMREPDKTPYMCGFRPVLSAAAVEGEEEGETPVEGELEGEVPVEGELEGEFPPEGEVPAEGEGETPVEGELEGEGEVEGEFDIPEMVSMPAGSFDMGRPYAWSVIWPSEGEPEPTDELPLHWVYVDGYSIGKYEITNQQYCDVLTWALDQGYLRDFAGDLWAGTGSIYATLGEPYILVNMDRVECNIQYIDGAFYPKSRTGLPGITSYSMGTHPMVTVSWYGAAAYCNWLSEIEGVTPCYDMTTENWDLVTAPPTSGGYRLPTEAEWERAAAWDGVKHWIYGCSSDALDATRCNFYLDALVNPLGLAVKPFTSPAGWFDGVNISPNGDVQTVDGASPSGVYDLSGNVWEWCQDWYDAYPPDAQTNPTGPALGTERVLRGGSFEDLFDVCRAAKRDKRGPDKTPYMRGFRIARTP
;
A
#
# COMPACT_ATOMS: atom_id res chain seq x y z
N MET A 1 -57.26 20.73 49.54
CA MET A 1 -56.24 19.84 48.94
C MET A 1 -55.38 20.52 47.89
N ARG A 2 -55.93 21.37 46.99
CA ARG A 2 -55.14 22.21 46.05
C ARG A 2 -54.13 23.17 46.69
N GLN A 3 -54.36 23.67 47.91
CA GLN A 3 -53.42 24.59 48.58
C GLN A 3 -52.27 23.93 49.36
N LYS A 4 -52.33 22.60 49.62
CA LYS A 4 -51.18 21.87 50.19
C LYS A 4 -50.24 21.34 49.10
N TRP A 5 -50.75 21.10 47.89
CA TRP A 5 -49.96 20.68 46.73
C TRP A 5 -49.16 21.83 46.08
N MET A 6 -49.70 23.06 46.02
CA MET A 6 -48.95 24.21 45.47
C MET A 6 -47.72 24.62 46.29
N LYS A 7 -47.65 24.28 47.59
CA LYS A 7 -46.44 24.52 48.41
C LYS A 7 -45.38 23.41 48.27
N ALA A 8 -45.74 22.22 47.80
CA ALA A 8 -44.80 21.14 47.54
C ALA A 8 -44.15 21.29 46.14
N CYS A 9 -44.92 21.69 45.12
CA CYS A 9 -44.39 21.94 43.77
C CYS A 9 -43.51 23.20 43.70
N GLY A 10 -43.82 24.23 44.50
CA GLY A 10 -42.97 25.43 44.58
C GLY A 10 -41.61 25.18 45.23
N LEU A 11 -41.49 24.18 46.11
CA LEU A 11 -40.22 23.82 46.74
C LEU A 11 -39.37 22.92 45.84
N PHE A 12 -39.99 22.04 45.04
CA PHE A 12 -39.27 21.20 44.08
C PHE A 12 -38.73 21.97 42.88
N VAL A 13 -39.49 22.93 42.33
CA VAL A 13 -39.00 23.77 41.23
C VAL A 13 -37.93 24.77 41.71
N PHE A 14 -38.03 25.27 42.95
CA PHE A 14 -36.99 26.13 43.52
C PHE A 14 -35.72 25.34 43.89
N VAL A 15 -35.84 24.10 44.35
CA VAL A 15 -34.68 23.23 44.63
C VAL A 15 -34.01 22.77 43.33
N ALA A 16 -34.75 22.43 42.27
CA ALA A 16 -34.17 22.05 40.98
C ALA A 16 -33.48 23.23 40.26
N VAL A 17 -34.09 24.43 40.27
CA VAL A 17 -33.48 25.63 39.69
C VAL A 17 -32.29 26.12 40.54
N CYS A 18 -32.33 25.95 41.86
CA CYS A 18 -31.17 26.24 42.72
C CYS A 18 -30.06 25.19 42.57
N ILE A 19 -30.36 23.91 42.31
CA ILE A 19 -29.34 22.88 42.05
C ILE A 19 -28.67 23.12 40.69
N MET A 20 -29.43 23.43 39.63
CA MET A 20 -28.84 23.78 38.34
C MET A 20 -28.00 25.06 38.40
N ALA A 21 -28.49 26.11 39.08
CA ALA A 21 -27.71 27.33 39.28
C ALA A 21 -26.45 27.10 40.16
N TRP A 22 -26.50 26.11 41.06
CA TRP A 22 -25.34 25.74 41.89
C TRP A 22 -24.33 24.89 41.12
N VAL A 23 -24.77 23.99 40.23
CA VAL A 23 -23.88 23.18 39.37
C VAL A 23 -23.17 24.06 38.34
N VAL A 24 -23.88 25.01 37.71
CA VAL A 24 -23.28 25.97 36.77
C VAL A 24 -22.31 26.92 37.50
N ALA A 25 -22.68 27.42 38.68
CA ALA A 25 -21.77 28.25 39.48
C ALA A 25 -20.60 27.46 40.10
N ALA A 26 -20.75 26.16 40.36
CA ALA A 26 -19.68 25.29 40.86
C ALA A 26 -18.70 24.86 39.75
N ALA A 27 -19.15 24.78 38.50
CA ALA A 27 -18.30 24.62 37.33
C ALA A 27 -17.41 25.85 37.10
N ASP A 28 -17.97 27.07 37.23
CA ASP A 28 -17.22 28.33 37.17
C ASP A 28 -16.23 28.53 38.34
N LEU A 29 -16.40 27.78 39.44
CA LEU A 29 -15.54 27.80 40.64
C LEU A 29 -14.63 26.57 40.77
N GLY A 30 -14.64 25.64 39.81
CA GLY A 30 -13.76 24.47 39.78
C GLY A 30 -14.02 23.42 40.87
N LEU A 31 -15.27 23.26 41.33
CA LEU A 31 -15.63 22.39 42.46
C LEU A 31 -16.17 21.00 42.08
N VAL A 32 -16.28 20.67 40.79
CA VAL A 32 -16.70 19.33 40.30
C VAL A 32 -15.85 18.93 39.09
N SER A 33 -15.42 17.67 38.99
CA SER A 33 -14.63 17.16 37.85
C SER A 33 -15.49 16.91 36.62
N ALA A 34 -14.92 17.08 35.43
CA ALA A 34 -15.59 16.98 34.13
C ALA A 34 -16.32 15.64 33.87
N ASP A 35 -15.98 14.57 34.59
CA ASP A 35 -16.62 13.25 34.46
C ASP A 35 -18.10 13.20 34.87
N SER A 36 -18.62 14.18 35.64
CA SER A 36 -20.01 14.13 36.11
C SER A 36 -21.06 14.67 35.13
N VAL A 37 -20.67 15.15 33.95
CA VAL A 37 -21.57 15.84 33.00
C VAL A 37 -22.21 14.88 31.97
N LYS A 38 -21.74 13.64 31.86
CA LYS A 38 -22.21 12.66 30.85
C LYS A 38 -23.54 11.93 31.17
N ASN A 39 -24.20 12.19 32.30
CA ASN A 39 -25.32 11.37 32.83
C ASN A 39 -26.68 12.10 32.92
N VAL A 40 -27.09 12.88 31.92
CA VAL A 40 -28.41 13.55 31.93
C VAL A 40 -29.38 12.82 31.02
N SER A 41 -30.33 12.06 31.59
CA SER A 41 -31.39 11.38 30.85
C SER A 41 -32.45 12.35 30.33
N HIS A 42 -33.08 12.00 29.20
CA HIS A 42 -34.21 12.74 28.64
C HIS A 42 -35.43 12.56 29.55
N PRO A 43 -36.23 13.61 29.87
CA PRO A 43 -37.36 13.48 30.80
C PRO A 43 -38.49 12.50 30.43
N ALA A 44 -38.44 11.94 29.23
CA ALA A 44 -39.38 10.93 28.75
C ALA A 44 -38.92 9.51 29.03
N ASP A 45 -37.61 9.30 29.24
CA ASP A 45 -36.98 8.05 29.67
C ASP A 45 -37.22 7.92 31.18
N LEU A 46 -38.08 6.98 31.57
CA LEU A 46 -38.59 6.85 32.94
C LEU A 46 -37.78 5.87 33.79
N ASP A 47 -37.02 4.98 33.16
CA ASP A 47 -36.13 4.03 33.82
C ASP A 47 -34.65 4.43 33.76
N GLU A 48 -34.35 5.58 33.14
CA GLU A 48 -33.02 6.19 33.01
C GLU A 48 -32.01 5.24 32.35
N ASP A 49 -32.49 4.42 31.41
CA ASP A 49 -31.67 3.44 30.69
C ASP A 49 -30.99 4.01 29.42
N TYR A 50 -31.18 5.31 29.18
CA TYR A 50 -30.67 6.06 28.04
C TYR A 50 -31.22 5.58 26.70
N SER A 51 -32.40 4.97 26.72
CA SER A 51 -33.22 4.66 25.56
C SER A 51 -34.59 5.32 25.70
N ILE A 52 -35.34 5.44 24.61
CA ILE A 52 -36.75 5.81 24.69
C ILE A 52 -37.55 4.74 23.97
N VAL A 53 -38.27 3.92 24.74
CA VAL A 53 -39.13 2.90 24.15
C VAL A 53 -40.48 3.48 23.74
N MET A 54 -41.18 2.80 22.84
CA MET A 54 -42.49 3.21 22.33
C MET A 54 -43.47 3.60 23.46
N SER A 55 -43.51 2.83 24.55
CA SER A 55 -44.41 3.10 25.68
C SER A 55 -44.11 4.42 26.39
N GLU A 56 -42.84 4.80 26.47
CA GLU A 56 -42.38 6.03 27.10
C GLU A 56 -42.64 7.25 26.20
N ALA A 57 -42.31 7.13 24.91
CA ALA A 57 -42.64 8.14 23.91
C ALA A 57 -44.15 8.41 23.87
N ILE A 58 -44.98 7.35 23.84
CA ILE A 58 -46.45 7.46 23.88
C ILE A 58 -46.92 8.11 25.18
N ALA A 59 -46.39 7.68 26.34
CA ALA A 59 -46.78 8.25 27.63
C ALA A 59 -46.45 9.74 27.71
N TYR A 60 -45.29 10.15 27.19
CA TYR A 60 -44.85 11.53 27.21
C TYR A 60 -45.62 12.41 26.21
N LEU A 61 -45.92 11.88 25.01
CA LEU A 61 -46.78 12.51 24.00
C LEU A 61 -48.22 12.70 24.51
N ALA A 62 -48.77 11.69 25.21
CA ALA A 62 -50.08 11.79 25.84
C ALA A 62 -50.10 12.85 26.95
N GLY A 63 -49.00 12.96 27.71
CA GLY A 63 -48.80 14.02 28.70
C GLY A 63 -48.73 15.41 28.05
N TRP A 64 -48.13 15.55 26.87
CA TRP A 64 -48.17 16.80 26.10
C TRP A 64 -49.60 17.14 25.65
N GLN A 65 -50.36 16.18 25.10
CA GLN A 65 -51.76 16.41 24.68
C GLN A 65 -52.67 16.87 25.83
N GLN A 66 -52.34 16.48 27.07
CA GLN A 66 -53.04 16.88 28.30
C GLN A 66 -52.49 18.18 28.91
N GLY A 67 -51.49 18.81 28.29
CA GLY A 67 -50.88 20.07 28.72
C GLY A 67 -49.89 19.93 29.89
N THR A 68 -49.44 18.71 30.19
CA THR A 68 -48.54 18.41 31.31
C THR A 68 -47.06 18.36 30.92
N ASN A 69 -46.73 18.10 29.64
CA ASN A 69 -45.36 18.05 29.13
C ASN A 69 -45.10 19.11 28.03
N PRO A 70 -43.88 19.66 27.92
CA PRO A 70 -43.51 20.58 26.85
C PRO A 70 -43.52 19.89 25.47
N MET A 71 -44.06 20.58 24.46
CA MET A 71 -44.15 20.09 23.07
C MET A 71 -42.79 19.72 22.48
N ASN A 72 -41.80 20.58 22.66
CA ASN A 72 -40.45 20.42 22.11
C ASN A 72 -39.74 19.17 22.65
N TYR A 73 -39.98 18.81 23.92
CA TYR A 73 -39.47 17.57 24.52
C TYR A 73 -40.26 16.34 24.04
N ALA A 74 -41.56 16.49 23.79
CA ALA A 74 -42.37 15.40 23.23
C ALA A 74 -42.01 15.10 21.76
N ILE A 75 -41.69 16.13 20.98
CA ILE A 75 -41.16 15.98 19.61
C ILE A 75 -39.79 15.31 19.65
N ARG A 76 -38.89 15.74 20.56
CA ARG A 76 -37.57 15.10 20.69
C ARG A 76 -37.66 13.66 21.17
N ALA A 77 -38.52 13.35 22.15
CA ALA A 77 -38.77 11.97 22.59
C ALA A 77 -39.27 11.07 21.44
N ALA A 78 -40.21 11.57 20.62
CA ALA A 78 -40.69 10.87 19.44
C ALA A 78 -39.57 10.67 18.40
N TYR A 79 -38.73 11.69 18.19
CA TYR A 79 -37.59 11.63 17.29
C TYR A 79 -36.54 10.61 17.77
N LEU A 80 -36.17 10.61 19.04
CA LEU A 80 -35.21 9.66 19.61
C LEU A 80 -35.74 8.23 19.53
N TRP A 81 -37.00 7.99 19.92
CA TRP A 81 -37.64 6.68 19.79
C TRP A 81 -37.72 6.19 18.34
N GLN A 82 -38.07 7.07 17.39
CA GLN A 82 -38.21 6.70 15.99
C GLN A 82 -36.87 6.37 15.32
N ASN A 83 -35.77 6.97 15.79
CA ASN A 83 -34.48 6.96 15.08
C ASN A 83 -33.31 6.34 15.86
N GLY A 84 -33.50 5.82 17.09
CA GLY A 84 -32.40 5.21 17.84
C GLY A 84 -32.83 4.23 18.93
N GLU A 85 -31.94 3.26 19.21
CA GLU A 85 -32.06 2.34 20.35
C GLU A 85 -31.51 2.95 21.64
N ARG A 86 -30.70 4.02 21.56
CA ARG A 86 -30.11 4.77 22.68
C ARG A 86 -29.97 6.25 22.32
N TYR A 87 -29.69 7.12 23.29
CA TYR A 87 -29.38 8.56 23.10
C TYR A 87 -28.21 9.00 24.01
N THR A 88 -27.46 10.02 23.62
CA THR A 88 -26.37 10.63 24.39
C THR A 88 -26.73 12.04 24.83
N TYR A 89 -26.01 12.58 25.83
CA TYR A 89 -26.19 13.95 26.30
C TYR A 89 -25.02 14.85 25.89
N ASN A 90 -25.32 15.84 25.07
CA ASN A 90 -24.41 16.88 24.61
C ASN A 90 -24.62 18.15 25.43
N ALA A 91 -23.67 18.45 26.32
CA ALA A 91 -23.71 19.62 27.19
C ALA A 91 -23.47 20.96 26.44
N GLY A 92 -23.06 20.91 25.17
CA GLY A 92 -22.87 22.09 24.31
C GLY A 92 -24.15 22.59 23.66
N GLU A 93 -25.22 21.80 23.68
CA GLU A 93 -26.52 22.12 23.08
C GLU A 93 -27.57 22.49 24.13
N GLU A 94 -28.55 23.31 23.75
CA GLU A 94 -29.64 23.71 24.65
C GLU A 94 -30.82 22.70 24.56
N PRO A 95 -31.51 22.38 25.68
CA PRO A 95 -32.68 21.52 25.64
C PRO A 95 -33.77 22.02 24.68
N PRO A 96 -34.33 21.15 23.82
CA PRO A 96 -34.25 19.69 23.88
C PRO A 96 -33.17 19.07 22.97
N LEU A 97 -32.32 19.85 22.32
CA LEU A 97 -31.35 19.33 21.34
C LEU A 97 -30.16 18.63 21.99
N CYS A 98 -29.88 18.95 23.26
CA CYS A 98 -28.85 18.32 24.08
C CYS A 98 -28.98 16.80 24.25
N TRP A 99 -30.13 16.19 23.98
CA TRP A 99 -30.25 14.74 23.89
C TRP A 99 -30.19 14.36 22.42
N GLU A 100 -29.05 13.86 21.97
CA GLU A 100 -28.80 13.50 20.58
C GLU A 100 -28.82 11.98 20.41
N LEU A 101 -29.14 11.52 19.20
CA LEU A 101 -28.90 10.12 18.87
C LEU A 101 -27.39 9.88 19.03
N PRO A 102 -26.95 8.71 19.53
CA PRO A 102 -25.59 8.32 19.33
C PRO A 102 -25.32 8.43 17.82
N PRO A 103 -24.11 8.84 17.43
CA PRO A 103 -23.66 8.68 16.05
C PRO A 103 -24.09 7.29 15.57
N SER A 104 -24.76 7.22 14.43
CA SER A 104 -25.10 5.93 13.82
C SER A 104 -23.81 5.14 13.78
N VAL A 105 -23.76 3.98 14.44
CA VAL A 105 -22.58 3.13 14.43
C VAL A 105 -22.32 2.79 12.97
N GLY A 106 -21.33 3.45 12.36
CA GLY A 106 -20.91 3.29 10.97
C GLY A 106 -21.41 4.33 9.97
N GLY A 107 -21.98 5.44 10.43
CA GLY A 107 -22.43 6.54 9.57
C GLY A 107 -23.72 6.23 8.79
N GLU A 108 -24.22 7.21 8.04
CA GLU A 108 -25.34 7.02 7.11
C GLU A 108 -24.84 6.22 5.89
N MET A 109 -25.54 5.15 5.52
CA MET A 109 -25.19 4.28 4.39
C MET A 109 -26.24 4.42 3.27
N VAL A 110 -25.80 4.31 2.01
CA VAL A 110 -26.67 4.24 0.82
C VAL A 110 -26.58 2.87 0.18
N THR A 111 -27.72 2.30 -0.18
CA THR A 111 -27.78 0.98 -0.84
C THR A 111 -27.54 1.12 -2.34
N VAL A 112 -26.62 0.30 -2.86
CA VAL A 112 -26.35 0.15 -4.29
C VAL A 112 -26.95 -1.19 -4.74
N PRO A 113 -27.94 -1.17 -5.65
CA PRO A 113 -28.60 -2.39 -6.08
C PRO A 113 -27.64 -3.27 -6.89
N ALA A 114 -27.82 -4.60 -6.74
CA ALA A 114 -27.10 -5.58 -7.54
C ALA A 114 -27.26 -5.33 -9.04
N GLY A 115 -26.21 -5.58 -9.80
CA GLY A 115 -26.26 -5.54 -11.26
C GLY A 115 -24.94 -5.26 -11.93
N THR A 116 -24.99 -5.28 -13.27
CA THR A 116 -23.83 -5.04 -14.12
C THR A 116 -23.67 -3.56 -14.47
N PHE A 117 -22.43 -3.08 -14.46
CA PHE A 117 -22.06 -1.77 -15.00
C PHE A 117 -20.81 -1.87 -15.88
N GLN A 118 -20.52 -0.78 -16.59
CA GLN A 118 -19.27 -0.64 -17.34
C GLN A 118 -18.29 0.18 -16.50
N MET A 119 -17.19 -0.44 -16.11
CA MET A 119 -16.12 0.13 -15.29
C MET A 119 -14.97 0.58 -16.17
N GLY A 120 -14.36 1.73 -15.89
CA GLY A 120 -13.25 2.31 -16.63
C GLY A 120 -13.61 3.58 -17.40
N ARG A 121 -12.58 4.30 -17.84
CA ARG A 121 -12.75 5.61 -18.48
C ARG A 121 -13.43 5.52 -19.84
N THR A 122 -14.29 6.50 -20.14
CA THR A 122 -14.92 6.58 -21.46
C THR A 122 -14.01 7.25 -22.49
N ASN A 123 -14.28 7.03 -23.78
CA ASN A 123 -13.60 7.76 -24.86
C ASN A 123 -14.28 9.11 -25.18
N ALA A 124 -14.94 9.74 -24.21
CA ALA A 124 -15.71 10.97 -24.38
C ALA A 124 -15.42 12.00 -23.28
N GLY A 125 -15.67 13.27 -23.59
CA GLY A 125 -15.58 14.37 -22.61
C GLY A 125 -14.21 14.45 -21.93
N ASP A 126 -14.22 14.78 -20.65
CA ASP A 126 -13.02 14.94 -19.83
C ASP A 126 -12.24 13.62 -19.65
N ASP A 127 -12.87 12.45 -19.73
CA ASP A 127 -12.17 11.15 -19.72
C ASP A 127 -11.28 10.96 -20.96
N ALA A 128 -11.72 11.43 -22.12
CA ALA A 128 -10.90 11.39 -23.34
C ALA A 128 -9.72 12.38 -23.27
N VAL A 129 -9.91 13.50 -22.58
CA VAL A 129 -8.93 14.59 -22.52
C VAL A 129 -7.87 14.33 -21.44
N TYR A 130 -8.29 13.86 -20.27
CA TYR A 130 -7.44 13.72 -19.08
C TYR A 130 -7.25 12.28 -18.62
N GLY A 131 -7.97 11.32 -19.21
CA GLY A 131 -7.86 9.92 -18.86
C GLY A 131 -6.52 9.31 -19.27
N SER A 132 -6.07 8.37 -18.44
CA SER A 132 -4.85 7.60 -18.63
C SER A 132 -5.14 6.16 -19.02
N ASP A 133 -4.15 5.46 -19.58
CA ASP A 133 -4.34 4.08 -20.04
C ASP A 133 -4.51 3.08 -18.88
N THR A 134 -4.14 3.46 -17.66
CA THR A 134 -4.39 2.66 -16.45
C THR A 134 -5.87 2.59 -16.05
N GLU A 135 -6.71 3.43 -16.66
CA GLU A 135 -8.16 3.48 -16.48
C GLU A 135 -8.91 2.68 -17.57
N LEU A 136 -8.16 2.04 -18.47
CA LEU A 136 -8.62 1.15 -19.53
C LEU A 136 -8.22 -0.30 -19.21
N PRO A 137 -8.87 -1.30 -19.83
CA PRO A 137 -10.06 -1.19 -20.70
C PRO A 137 -11.34 -0.84 -19.94
N VAL A 138 -12.33 -0.32 -20.68
CA VAL A 138 -13.72 -0.38 -20.20
C VAL A 138 -14.17 -1.83 -20.24
N HIS A 139 -14.62 -2.37 -19.12
CA HIS A 139 -15.00 -3.76 -18.98
C HIS A 139 -16.28 -3.93 -18.16
N SER A 140 -16.88 -5.10 -18.27
CA SER A 140 -18.18 -5.40 -17.67
C SER A 140 -18.01 -5.98 -16.27
N VAL A 141 -18.57 -5.34 -15.25
CA VAL A 141 -18.49 -5.84 -13.87
C VAL A 141 -19.90 -6.01 -13.31
N TYR A 142 -20.20 -7.21 -12.83
CA TYR A 142 -21.37 -7.49 -12.00
C TYR A 142 -21.01 -7.36 -10.53
N LEU A 143 -21.83 -6.64 -9.78
CA LEU A 143 -21.74 -6.56 -8.32
C LEU A 143 -23.05 -7.03 -7.69
N ASP A 144 -22.94 -7.75 -6.58
CA ASP A 144 -24.06 -8.01 -5.68
C ASP A 144 -24.56 -6.71 -5.04
N GLU A 145 -25.69 -6.76 -4.35
CA GLU A 145 -26.16 -5.62 -3.58
C GLU A 145 -25.23 -5.37 -2.39
N TYR A 146 -24.86 -4.11 -2.19
CA TYR A 146 -24.08 -3.66 -1.04
C TYR A 146 -24.58 -2.29 -0.59
N SER A 147 -24.22 -1.89 0.61
CA SER A 147 -24.39 -0.51 1.08
C SER A 147 -23.02 0.14 1.22
N ILE A 148 -22.89 1.39 0.81
CA ILE A 148 -21.66 2.19 0.92
C ILE A 148 -21.93 3.41 1.79
N GLY A 149 -20.94 3.88 2.53
CA GLY A 149 -21.04 5.12 3.30
C GLY A 149 -21.54 6.24 2.40
N LYS A 150 -22.55 6.98 2.85
CA LYS A 150 -23.06 8.17 2.16
C LYS A 150 -21.99 9.26 2.12
N TYR A 151 -21.15 9.31 3.15
CA TYR A 151 -20.07 10.26 3.34
C TYR A 151 -18.75 9.53 3.59
N GLU A 152 -17.64 10.24 3.43
CA GLU A 152 -16.32 9.83 3.95
C GLU A 152 -16.39 9.66 5.47
N VAL A 153 -15.57 8.77 6.05
CA VAL A 153 -15.47 8.64 7.52
C VAL A 153 -14.97 9.96 8.10
N THR A 154 -15.75 10.52 9.01
CA THR A 154 -15.42 11.77 9.66
C THR A 154 -14.40 11.58 10.78
N SER A 155 -13.73 12.67 11.13
CA SER A 155 -12.77 12.68 12.23
C SER A 155 -13.43 12.38 13.58
N GLY A 156 -14.70 12.77 13.75
CA GLY A 156 -15.51 12.44 14.92
C GLY A 156 -15.77 10.93 15.04
N GLU A 157 -16.29 10.33 13.97
CA GLU A 157 -16.53 8.87 13.92
C GLU A 157 -15.24 8.07 14.14
N TYR A 158 -14.13 8.50 13.53
CA TYR A 158 -12.83 7.84 13.73
C TYR A 158 -12.35 7.93 15.18
N CYS A 159 -12.51 9.10 15.82
CA CYS A 159 -12.17 9.26 17.26
C CYS A 159 -12.99 8.33 18.14
N GLU A 160 -14.27 8.13 17.87
CA GLU A 160 -15.13 7.24 18.65
C GLU A 160 -14.66 5.80 18.59
N VAL A 161 -14.38 5.30 17.39
CA VAL A 161 -13.88 3.93 17.18
C VAL A 161 -12.47 3.77 17.78
N LEU A 162 -11.59 4.76 17.63
CA LEU A 162 -10.27 4.74 18.28
C LEU A 162 -10.36 4.73 19.81
N ASN A 163 -11.27 5.51 20.40
CA ASN A 163 -11.47 5.54 21.84
C ASN A 163 -12.01 4.21 22.35
N TRP A 164 -12.91 3.58 21.60
CA TRP A 164 -13.36 2.22 21.90
C TRP A 164 -12.20 1.23 21.82
N ALA A 165 -11.41 1.26 20.74
CA ALA A 165 -10.26 0.38 20.55
C ALA A 165 -9.16 0.59 21.61
N LEU A 166 -8.95 1.83 22.04
CA LEU A 166 -8.08 2.18 23.16
C LEU A 166 -8.55 1.52 24.46
N ALA A 167 -9.85 1.57 24.75
CA ALA A 167 -10.44 0.96 25.93
C ALA A 167 -10.34 -0.58 25.91
N GLN A 168 -10.37 -1.20 24.73
CA GLN A 168 -10.13 -2.64 24.55
C GLN A 168 -8.64 -3.02 24.60
N GLY A 169 -7.72 -2.05 24.59
CA GLY A 169 -6.28 -2.29 24.57
C GLY A 169 -5.75 -2.75 23.20
N HIS A 170 -6.43 -2.40 22.11
CA HIS A 170 -6.00 -2.75 20.75
C HIS A 170 -4.90 -1.85 20.20
N LEU A 171 -4.79 -0.62 20.72
CA LEU A 171 -3.82 0.36 20.24
C LEU A 171 -2.44 0.07 20.79
N LYS A 172 -1.45 0.04 19.90
CA LYS A 172 -0.06 -0.32 20.15
C LYS A 172 0.88 0.82 19.78
N ASP A 173 2.07 0.84 20.39
CA ASP A 173 3.21 1.59 19.87
C ASP A 173 4.03 0.76 18.87
N GLN A 174 5.08 1.36 18.31
CA GLN A 174 5.97 0.70 17.33
C GLN A 174 6.74 -0.51 17.90
N LEU A 175 6.79 -0.65 19.23
CA LEU A 175 7.45 -1.77 19.93
C LEU A 175 6.45 -2.85 20.35
N GLY A 176 5.17 -2.65 20.08
CA GLY A 176 4.09 -3.59 20.40
C GLY A 176 3.57 -3.51 21.83
N ALA A 177 4.00 -2.51 22.61
CA ALA A 177 3.41 -2.18 23.90
C ALA A 177 2.08 -1.44 23.71
N LEU A 178 1.25 -1.37 24.76
CA LEU A 178 0.03 -0.56 24.72
C LEU A 178 0.39 0.89 24.43
N TRP A 179 -0.36 1.50 23.51
CA TRP A 179 -0.07 2.85 23.04
C TRP A 179 -0.13 3.87 24.21
N PRO A 180 0.92 4.69 24.42
CA PRO A 180 1.09 5.47 25.65
C PRO A 180 0.28 6.78 25.70
N GLY A 181 -0.47 7.12 24.65
CA GLY A 181 -1.16 8.41 24.54
C GLY A 181 -0.41 9.46 23.71
N GLU A 182 0.71 9.09 23.07
CA GLU A 182 1.49 10.01 22.24
C GLU A 182 2.16 9.30 21.06
N GLY A 183 2.49 10.06 20.01
CA GLY A 183 3.14 9.53 18.82
C GLY A 183 2.19 8.88 17.81
N LYS A 184 2.77 8.09 16.89
CA LYS A 184 2.04 7.31 15.89
C LYS A 184 1.31 6.14 16.56
N VAL A 185 0.15 5.76 16.03
CA VAL A 185 -0.66 4.66 16.56
C VAL A 185 -0.51 3.44 15.65
N TYR A 186 -0.32 2.27 16.25
CA TYR A 186 -0.19 0.98 15.56
C TYR A 186 -1.27 0.00 16.05
N ALA A 187 -1.54 -1.05 15.28
CA ALA A 187 -2.41 -2.15 15.68
C ALA A 187 -2.00 -3.48 15.03
N GLY A 188 -2.66 -4.57 15.46
CA GLY A 188 -2.43 -5.92 14.97
C GLY A 188 -1.13 -6.56 15.47
N ASP A 189 -0.95 -7.84 15.17
CA ASP A 189 0.21 -8.61 15.65
C ASP A 189 1.51 -8.23 14.92
N TYR A 190 1.40 -7.76 13.68
CA TYR A 190 2.51 -7.29 12.84
C TYR A 190 2.79 -5.78 12.96
N LEU A 191 2.07 -5.06 13.85
CA LEU A 191 2.26 -3.64 14.16
C LEU A 191 2.26 -2.74 12.92
N TYR A 192 1.14 -2.69 12.20
CA TYR A 192 0.96 -1.71 11.14
C TYR A 192 0.56 -0.36 11.71
N ILE A 193 1.15 0.71 11.19
CA ILE A 193 0.72 2.08 11.51
C ILE A 193 -0.70 2.26 11.01
N ILE A 194 -1.60 2.73 11.88
CA ILE A 194 -2.99 2.98 11.55
C ILE A 194 -3.26 4.48 11.34
N VAL A 195 -2.68 5.34 12.19
CA VAL A 195 -2.83 6.79 12.08
C VAL A 195 -1.60 7.50 12.62
N ASP A 196 -1.18 8.57 11.94
CA ASP A 196 -0.10 9.45 12.39
C ASP A 196 -0.68 10.77 12.91
N ILE A 197 -1.04 10.78 14.21
CA ILE A 197 -1.59 11.97 14.87
C ILE A 197 -0.54 13.07 15.11
N THR A 198 0.75 12.79 14.87
CA THR A 198 1.85 13.77 15.05
C THR A 198 1.91 14.77 13.91
N ARG A 199 1.28 14.45 12.77
CA ARG A 199 1.22 15.34 11.61
C ARG A 199 0.41 16.60 11.91
N ALA A 200 0.89 17.72 11.40
CA ALA A 200 0.17 18.99 11.47
C ALA A 200 -1.19 18.90 10.76
N GLU A 201 -1.25 18.17 9.64
CA GLU A 201 -2.45 18.03 8.80
C GLU A 201 -3.49 17.06 9.37
N CYS A 202 -3.10 16.16 10.29
CA CYS A 202 -4.02 15.20 10.90
C CYS A 202 -5.17 15.94 11.58
N THR A 203 -6.40 15.47 11.41
CA THR A 203 -7.63 16.14 11.84
C THR A 203 -8.03 15.83 13.28
N ILE A 204 -7.35 14.89 13.93
CA ILE A 204 -7.61 14.48 15.32
C ILE A 204 -6.37 14.72 16.19
N GLN A 205 -6.58 14.75 17.48
CA GLN A 205 -5.53 14.82 18.50
C GLN A 205 -5.87 13.90 19.67
N PHE A 206 -4.87 13.59 20.49
CA PHE A 206 -5.08 12.90 21.76
C PHE A 206 -4.90 13.88 22.91
N LYS A 207 -5.92 14.00 23.76
CA LYS A 207 -5.93 14.96 24.86
C LYS A 207 -6.78 14.41 26.00
N ASP A 208 -6.33 14.63 27.23
CA ASP A 208 -7.06 14.26 28.45
C ASP A 208 -7.50 12.78 28.48
N GLY A 209 -6.70 11.89 27.86
CA GLY A 209 -6.93 10.44 27.83
C GLY A 209 -7.87 9.95 26.74
N ALA A 210 -8.28 10.81 25.80
CA ALA A 210 -9.16 10.44 24.69
C ALA A 210 -8.70 11.07 23.37
N PHE A 211 -9.00 10.40 22.26
CA PHE A 211 -8.97 10.99 20.93
C PHE A 211 -10.14 11.97 20.78
N GLU A 212 -9.85 13.17 20.30
CA GLU A 212 -10.83 14.19 19.97
C GLU A 212 -10.49 14.89 18.65
N PRO A 213 -11.49 15.37 17.88
CA PRO A 213 -11.24 16.18 16.70
C PRO A 213 -10.49 17.47 17.04
N LYS A 214 -9.55 17.88 16.18
CA LYS A 214 -8.88 19.18 16.30
C LYS A 214 -9.86 20.31 15.99
N ASN A 215 -9.50 21.49 16.49
CA ASN A 215 -10.15 22.75 16.15
C ASN A 215 -9.20 23.61 15.30
N ARG A 216 -9.70 24.29 14.27
CA ARG A 216 -8.93 25.20 13.43
C ARG A 216 -9.62 26.54 13.28
N ALA A 217 -8.83 27.61 13.28
CA ALA A 217 -9.35 28.93 12.93
C ALA A 217 -9.78 28.95 11.46
N GLY A 218 -10.87 29.64 11.15
CA GLY A 218 -11.36 29.83 9.78
C GLY A 218 -11.99 31.21 9.58
N LEU A 219 -12.68 31.37 8.46
CA LEU A 219 -13.44 32.58 8.16
C LEU A 219 -14.87 32.51 8.70
N PRO A 220 -15.48 33.64 9.09
CA PRO A 220 -14.87 34.96 9.23
C PRO A 220 -13.84 34.98 10.38
N GLU A 221 -12.91 35.94 10.33
CA GLU A 221 -11.81 36.06 11.31
C GLU A 221 -12.32 35.96 12.76
N GLY A 222 -11.67 35.11 13.56
CA GLY A 222 -12.07 34.80 14.94
C GLY A 222 -13.03 33.61 15.07
N THR A 223 -13.47 33.00 13.98
CA THR A 223 -14.24 31.76 13.99
C THR A 223 -13.31 30.56 14.16
N VAL A 224 -13.69 29.61 15.00
CA VAL A 224 -13.00 28.34 15.19
C VAL A 224 -13.93 27.21 14.81
N TYR A 225 -13.53 26.41 13.83
CA TYR A 225 -14.25 25.24 13.36
C TYR A 225 -13.71 23.99 14.05
N SER A 226 -14.62 23.17 14.55
CA SER A 226 -14.32 21.78 14.89
C SER A 226 -14.19 20.97 13.61
N LEU A 227 -13.17 20.12 13.55
CA LEU A 227 -12.99 19.19 12.43
C LEU A 227 -13.79 17.89 12.60
N ALA A 228 -14.69 17.81 13.58
CA ALA A 228 -15.46 16.60 13.86
C ALA A 228 -16.20 16.05 12.62
N THR A 229 -16.71 16.93 11.76
CA THR A 229 -17.44 16.58 10.54
C THR A 229 -16.58 16.62 9.28
N HIS A 230 -15.27 16.85 9.40
CA HIS A 230 -14.33 16.77 8.28
C HIS A 230 -13.83 15.35 8.11
N PRO A 231 -13.46 14.92 6.88
CA PRO A 231 -12.95 13.58 6.64
C PRO A 231 -11.68 13.32 7.45
N MET A 232 -11.51 12.07 7.88
CA MET A 232 -10.33 11.61 8.61
C MET A 232 -9.10 11.61 7.69
N LEU A 233 -7.98 12.18 8.17
CA LEU A 233 -6.73 12.33 7.42
C LEU A 233 -5.52 11.74 8.14
N ALA A 234 -4.42 11.50 7.41
CA ALA A 234 -3.23 10.85 7.94
C ALA A 234 -3.53 9.45 8.51
N VAL A 235 -4.50 8.79 7.87
CA VAL A 235 -4.89 7.40 8.12
C VAL A 235 -4.30 6.53 7.02
N SER A 236 -3.74 5.39 7.40
CA SER A 236 -3.22 4.42 6.44
C SER A 236 -4.32 3.48 5.94
N TRP A 237 -4.03 2.65 4.94
CA TRP A 237 -4.96 1.60 4.54
C TRP A 237 -5.26 0.66 5.72
N TYR A 238 -4.24 0.31 6.51
CA TYR A 238 -4.42 -0.48 7.73
C TYR A 238 -5.28 0.28 8.75
N GLY A 239 -5.12 1.61 8.88
CA GLY A 239 -5.98 2.37 9.79
C GLY A 239 -7.44 2.42 9.38
N ALA A 240 -7.70 2.39 8.07
CA ALA A 240 -9.03 2.30 7.52
C ALA A 240 -9.63 0.88 7.73
N ALA A 241 -8.84 -0.17 7.48
CA ALA A 241 -9.25 -1.56 7.72
C ALA A 241 -9.48 -1.88 9.21
N ALA A 242 -8.62 -1.39 10.11
CA ALA A 242 -8.80 -1.53 11.56
C ALA A 242 -10.08 -0.85 12.03
N TYR A 243 -10.35 0.36 11.54
CA TYR A 243 -11.60 1.06 11.83
C TYR A 243 -12.80 0.22 11.41
N CYS A 244 -12.81 -0.33 10.20
CA CYS A 244 -13.87 -1.21 9.71
C CYS A 244 -14.07 -2.44 10.63
N ASN A 245 -12.99 -3.08 11.05
CA ASN A 245 -13.05 -4.21 11.98
C ASN A 245 -13.65 -3.81 13.33
N TRP A 246 -13.12 -2.79 13.99
CA TRP A 246 -13.59 -2.37 15.31
C TRP A 246 -15.01 -1.82 15.28
N LEU A 247 -15.37 -1.14 14.19
CA LEU A 247 -16.74 -0.72 13.97
C LEU A 247 -17.68 -1.93 13.84
N SER A 248 -17.25 -3.00 13.16
CA SER A 248 -17.98 -4.25 13.09
C SER A 248 -18.17 -4.86 14.48
N GLU A 249 -17.12 -4.91 15.30
CA GLU A 249 -17.20 -5.42 16.67
C GLU A 249 -18.15 -4.58 17.53
N MET A 250 -18.10 -3.24 17.42
CA MET A 250 -19.01 -2.33 18.09
C MET A 250 -20.48 -2.55 17.68
N ALA A 251 -20.71 -2.94 16.42
CA ALA A 251 -22.02 -3.29 15.89
C ALA A 251 -22.43 -4.75 16.15
N GLY A 252 -21.57 -5.57 16.78
CA GLY A 252 -21.83 -7.00 17.00
C GLY A 252 -21.76 -7.85 15.73
N LEU A 253 -21.08 -7.34 14.69
CA LEU A 253 -20.83 -8.02 13.42
C LEU A 253 -19.46 -8.73 13.44
N VAL A 254 -19.27 -9.68 12.52
CA VAL A 254 -18.02 -10.41 12.37
C VAL A 254 -17.04 -9.58 11.52
N PRO A 255 -15.86 -9.21 12.07
CA PRO A 255 -14.90 -8.40 11.34
C PRO A 255 -14.30 -9.12 10.13
N PRO A 256 -14.11 -8.43 8.99
CA PRO A 256 -13.63 -9.08 7.77
C PRO A 256 -12.12 -9.16 7.61
N TYR A 257 -11.32 -8.45 8.42
CA TYR A 257 -9.85 -8.47 8.31
C TYR A 257 -9.20 -9.30 9.43
N ASP A 258 -8.21 -10.11 9.08
CA ASP A 258 -7.41 -10.83 10.08
C ASP A 258 -6.23 -10.00 10.58
N LEU A 259 -6.41 -9.27 11.68
CA LEU A 259 -5.39 -8.42 12.28
C LEU A 259 -4.21 -9.20 12.90
N THR A 260 -4.32 -10.53 13.00
CA THR A 260 -3.26 -11.41 13.52
C THR A 260 -2.28 -11.86 12.44
N GLN A 261 -2.62 -11.66 11.16
CA GLN A 261 -1.84 -12.10 10.01
C GLN A 261 -1.11 -10.94 9.34
N GLN A 262 -0.06 -11.24 8.59
CA GLN A 262 0.64 -10.23 7.82
C GLN A 262 -0.26 -9.69 6.70
N TYR A 263 -0.22 -8.39 6.45
CA TYR A 263 -1.01 -7.67 5.44
C TYR A 263 -2.53 -7.62 5.69
N TRP A 264 -3.01 -8.12 6.83
CA TRP A 264 -4.42 -8.13 7.23
C TRP A 264 -5.32 -8.65 6.11
N PRO A 265 -5.16 -9.93 5.72
CA PRO A 265 -5.89 -10.50 4.62
C PRO A 265 -7.39 -10.38 4.88
N PHE A 266 -8.12 -10.06 3.80
CA PHE A 266 -9.57 -10.03 3.80
C PHE A 266 -10.10 -11.46 3.84
N GLN A 267 -10.87 -11.78 4.87
CA GLN A 267 -11.48 -13.08 5.06
C GLN A 267 -12.77 -13.16 4.25
N THR A 268 -12.84 -14.12 3.32
CA THR A 268 -14.02 -14.40 2.49
C THR A 268 -14.97 -15.43 3.12
N SER A 269 -14.82 -15.72 4.43
CA SER A 269 -15.68 -16.69 5.10
C SER A 269 -17.14 -16.26 5.03
N GLU A 270 -18.07 -17.18 4.78
CA GLU A 270 -19.53 -16.96 4.73
C GLU A 270 -20.09 -16.29 6.01
N GLU A 271 -19.31 -16.24 7.09
CA GLU A 271 -19.67 -15.63 8.37
C GLU A 271 -19.27 -14.14 8.50
N ALA A 272 -18.36 -13.63 7.66
CA ALA A 272 -17.89 -12.24 7.74
C ALA A 272 -18.94 -11.28 7.16
N ASN A 273 -19.67 -10.60 8.04
CA ASN A 273 -20.78 -9.69 7.70
C ASN A 273 -20.56 -8.24 8.16
N GLY A 274 -19.34 -7.93 8.61
CA GLY A 274 -18.94 -6.62 9.12
C GLY A 274 -18.65 -5.59 8.03
N TYR A 275 -18.40 -4.36 8.49
CA TYR A 275 -17.93 -3.25 7.67
C TYR A 275 -16.54 -3.57 7.09
N ARG A 276 -16.31 -3.15 5.85
CA ARG A 276 -15.04 -3.28 5.12
C ARG A 276 -14.79 -2.05 4.25
N LEU A 277 -13.60 -1.96 3.65
CA LEU A 277 -13.37 -1.01 2.57
C LEU A 277 -14.10 -1.46 1.29
N PRO A 278 -14.58 -0.52 0.45
CA PRO A 278 -15.14 -0.84 -0.85
C PRO A 278 -14.08 -1.54 -1.69
N THR A 279 -14.50 -2.51 -2.50
CA THR A 279 -13.70 -2.86 -3.67
C THR A 279 -13.63 -1.67 -4.62
N GLU A 280 -12.61 -1.61 -5.47
CA GLU A 280 -12.48 -0.54 -6.46
C GLU A 280 -13.70 -0.49 -7.38
N ALA A 281 -14.23 -1.65 -7.75
CA ALA A 281 -15.43 -1.76 -8.56
C ALA A 281 -16.68 -1.24 -7.84
N GLU A 282 -16.86 -1.59 -6.56
CA GLU A 282 -17.96 -1.06 -5.74
C GLU A 282 -17.86 0.46 -5.58
N TRP A 283 -16.65 0.99 -5.45
CA TRP A 283 -16.45 2.43 -5.36
C TRP A 283 -16.87 3.14 -6.64
N GLU A 284 -16.37 2.68 -7.80
CA GLU A 284 -16.67 3.30 -9.11
C GLU A 284 -18.14 3.16 -9.49
N ARG A 285 -18.75 2.00 -9.21
CA ARG A 285 -20.18 1.74 -9.40
C ARG A 285 -21.04 2.75 -8.65
N ALA A 286 -20.70 3.01 -7.39
CA ALA A 286 -21.42 3.96 -6.55
C ALA A 286 -21.19 5.40 -7.01
N ALA A 287 -19.95 5.74 -7.36
CA ALA A 287 -19.58 7.09 -7.76
C ALA A 287 -20.29 7.56 -9.03
N ALA A 288 -20.39 6.69 -10.05
CA ALA A 288 -20.65 7.16 -11.41
C ALA A 288 -21.74 6.43 -12.21
N TRP A 289 -22.24 5.26 -11.80
CA TRP A 289 -23.22 4.54 -12.63
C TRP A 289 -24.67 4.73 -12.19
N ASP A 290 -25.49 5.36 -13.05
CA ASP A 290 -26.91 5.64 -12.77
C ASP A 290 -27.89 4.54 -13.17
N GLY A 291 -27.37 3.40 -13.66
CA GLY A 291 -28.16 2.30 -14.22
C GLY A 291 -28.15 2.26 -15.74
N SER A 292 -27.81 3.37 -16.40
CA SER A 292 -27.81 3.51 -17.86
C SER A 292 -26.54 4.16 -18.42
N LYS A 293 -25.86 4.96 -17.61
CA LYS A 293 -24.71 5.76 -18.01
C LYS A 293 -23.66 5.78 -16.90
N HIS A 294 -22.39 5.76 -17.32
CA HIS A 294 -21.23 6.10 -16.50
C HIS A 294 -20.96 7.60 -16.59
N TRP A 295 -21.14 8.34 -15.49
CA TRP A 295 -20.81 9.76 -15.39
C TRP A 295 -19.30 9.96 -15.22
N ILE A 296 -18.75 11.06 -15.73
CA ILE A 296 -17.30 11.30 -15.64
C ILE A 296 -16.86 11.65 -14.21
N TYR A 297 -17.72 12.32 -13.44
CA TYR A 297 -17.44 12.70 -12.06
C TYR A 297 -18.33 11.91 -11.09
N GLY A 298 -17.97 11.91 -9.81
CA GLY A 298 -18.68 11.28 -8.68
C GLY A 298 -20.01 11.96 -8.32
N PHE A 299 -20.62 12.64 -9.27
CA PHE A 299 -21.93 13.26 -9.23
C PHE A 299 -22.58 13.13 -10.61
N THR A 300 -23.87 13.43 -10.73
CA THR A 300 -24.61 13.29 -12.00
C THR A 300 -24.26 14.37 -13.04
N GLY A 301 -22.99 14.42 -13.48
CA GLY A 301 -22.48 15.38 -14.45
C GLY A 301 -21.15 14.98 -15.11
N ASP A 302 -20.97 15.38 -16.37
CA ASP A 302 -19.75 15.12 -17.14
C ASP A 302 -18.75 16.29 -17.13
N MET A 303 -19.06 17.36 -16.40
CA MET A 303 -18.25 18.58 -16.37
C MET A 303 -18.20 19.17 -14.96
N MET A 304 -17.00 19.55 -14.54
CA MET A 304 -16.76 20.32 -13.33
C MET A 304 -16.90 21.83 -13.64
N SER A 305 -17.97 22.44 -13.16
CA SER A 305 -18.36 23.84 -13.42
C SER A 305 -18.11 24.71 -12.19
N GLY A 306 -16.85 25.13 -12.02
CA GLY A 306 -16.44 26.00 -10.90
C GLY A 306 -16.25 25.24 -9.59
N ASN A 307 -16.33 25.96 -8.47
CA ASN A 307 -15.94 25.44 -7.14
C ASN A 307 -17.14 24.99 -6.29
N GLY A 308 -18.33 24.90 -6.87
CA GLY A 308 -19.59 24.66 -6.15
C GLY A 308 -20.03 23.20 -6.09
N GLN A 309 -19.35 22.27 -6.76
CA GLN A 309 -19.79 20.87 -6.85
C GLN A 309 -18.99 19.92 -5.96
N CYS A 310 -17.74 20.26 -5.68
CA CYS A 310 -16.84 19.51 -4.80
C CYS A 310 -15.68 20.39 -4.36
N ASN A 311 -14.89 19.91 -3.39
CA ASN A 311 -13.70 20.60 -2.92
C ASN A 311 -12.45 20.06 -3.63
N TYR A 312 -11.80 20.88 -4.46
CA TYR A 312 -10.64 20.50 -5.27
C TYR A 312 -9.78 21.73 -5.56
N ASN A 313 -8.59 21.55 -6.14
CA ASN A 313 -7.71 22.60 -6.67
C ASN A 313 -7.31 23.66 -5.61
N GLU A 314 -6.88 23.17 -4.44
CA GLU A 314 -6.50 23.94 -3.26
C GLU A 314 -7.59 24.92 -2.77
N ASN A 315 -8.86 24.63 -3.08
CA ASN A 315 -9.97 25.41 -2.57
C ASN A 315 -10.06 25.30 -1.03
N ASN A 316 -10.47 26.39 -0.39
CA ASN A 316 -10.60 26.48 1.06
C ASN A 316 -11.98 27.04 1.43
N PRO A 317 -13.05 26.22 1.37
CA PRO A 317 -14.42 26.70 1.52
C PRO A 317 -14.71 27.39 2.86
N LEU A 318 -14.00 27.01 3.92
CA LEU A 318 -14.15 27.60 5.26
C LEU A 318 -13.07 28.63 5.60
N GLY A 319 -12.09 28.86 4.72
CA GLY A 319 -10.95 29.72 4.99
C GLY A 319 -10.10 29.25 6.17
N LEU A 320 -9.95 27.93 6.34
CA LEU A 320 -9.18 27.30 7.43
C LEU A 320 -7.71 27.78 7.41
N GLY A 321 -7.15 28.00 8.58
CA GLY A 321 -5.72 28.22 8.77
C GLY A 321 -4.93 26.91 8.77
N GLY A 322 -3.76 26.90 8.12
CA GLY A 322 -2.92 25.71 7.97
C GLY A 322 -3.34 24.81 6.79
N ARG A 323 -2.61 23.73 6.54
CA ARG A 323 -2.94 22.73 5.51
C ARG A 323 -3.86 21.61 6.03
N ALA A 324 -4.33 20.83 5.04
CA ALA A 324 -5.59 20.10 4.95
C ALA A 324 -6.82 21.01 4.80
N LEU A 325 -7.07 21.52 3.58
CA LEU A 325 -8.15 22.48 3.28
C LEU A 325 -9.48 21.77 2.99
N THR A 326 -9.83 20.76 3.78
CA THR A 326 -11.06 19.97 3.61
C THR A 326 -12.32 20.78 3.93
N SER A 327 -13.45 20.34 3.40
CA SER A 327 -14.77 20.76 3.85
C SER A 327 -15.39 19.69 4.76
N PRO A 328 -16.41 20.04 5.57
CA PRO A 328 -17.27 19.04 6.18
C PRO A 328 -17.81 18.09 5.11
N VAL A 329 -17.97 16.82 5.45
CA VAL A 329 -18.59 15.86 4.54
C VAL A 329 -20.03 16.29 4.22
N GLY A 330 -20.44 16.10 2.98
CA GLY A 330 -21.74 16.54 2.47
C GLY A 330 -21.90 18.04 2.35
N TRP A 331 -20.83 18.85 2.43
CA TRP A 331 -20.93 20.31 2.36
C TRP A 331 -21.53 20.79 1.03
N PHE A 332 -21.30 20.07 -0.07
CA PHE A 332 -21.83 20.39 -1.40
C PHE A 332 -23.27 19.89 -1.61
N ASP A 333 -24.15 20.31 -0.71
CA ASP A 333 -25.58 19.95 -0.65
C ASP A 333 -26.51 20.93 -1.39
N GLY A 334 -25.96 22.00 -1.96
CA GLY A 334 -26.73 23.04 -2.66
C GLY A 334 -27.28 24.14 -1.76
N MET A 335 -27.14 24.02 -0.44
CA MET A 335 -27.66 24.96 0.55
C MET A 335 -26.56 25.84 1.16
N ASN A 336 -25.33 25.33 1.23
CA ASN A 336 -24.21 26.04 1.85
C ASN A 336 -23.62 27.15 0.97
N ILE A 337 -23.16 28.21 1.63
CA ILE A 337 -22.38 29.30 1.03
C ILE A 337 -21.11 29.46 1.87
N SER A 338 -19.94 29.53 1.23
CA SER A 338 -18.68 29.77 1.97
C SER A 338 -18.75 31.08 2.76
N PRO A 339 -18.05 31.19 3.91
CA PRO A 339 -18.10 32.39 4.74
C PRO A 339 -17.65 33.69 4.04
N ASN A 340 -16.82 33.58 2.99
CA ASN A 340 -16.42 34.72 2.15
C ASN A 340 -17.41 35.03 1.00
N GLY A 341 -18.44 34.21 0.81
CA GLY A 341 -19.45 34.36 -0.23
C GLY A 341 -19.00 33.96 -1.65
N GLU A 342 -17.79 33.40 -1.79
CA GLU A 342 -17.22 33.06 -3.11
C GLU A 342 -17.70 31.72 -3.66
N ILE A 343 -18.11 30.79 -2.79
CA ILE A 343 -18.56 29.44 -3.16
C ILE A 343 -20.01 29.29 -2.73
N GLN A 344 -20.91 29.30 -3.71
CA GLN A 344 -22.27 28.77 -3.55
C GLN A 344 -22.21 27.29 -3.91
N THR A 345 -22.61 26.43 -2.98
CA THR A 345 -22.67 24.99 -3.24
C THR A 345 -23.82 24.65 -4.17
N VAL A 346 -23.65 23.55 -4.88
CA VAL A 346 -24.59 22.91 -5.80
C VAL A 346 -24.82 21.51 -5.27
N GLU A 347 -26.08 21.08 -5.19
CA GLU A 347 -26.45 19.72 -4.78
C GLU A 347 -25.83 18.71 -5.75
N SER A 348 -24.77 18.04 -5.32
CA SER A 348 -23.92 17.21 -6.18
C SER A 348 -23.73 15.78 -5.65
N PRO A 349 -24.81 15.01 -5.37
CA PRO A 349 -24.67 13.61 -5.03
C PRO A 349 -24.30 12.77 -6.26
N SER A 350 -23.60 11.67 -5.99
CA SER A 350 -23.46 10.52 -6.90
C SER A 350 -24.83 9.93 -7.27
N PRO A 351 -24.92 9.11 -8.33
CA PRO A 351 -26.20 8.50 -8.74
C PRO A 351 -26.90 7.67 -7.66
N VAL A 352 -26.15 7.14 -6.70
CA VAL A 352 -26.69 6.36 -5.56
C VAL A 352 -26.98 7.21 -4.32
N GLY A 353 -26.68 8.51 -4.36
CA GLY A 353 -26.94 9.44 -3.25
C GLY A 353 -25.79 9.66 -2.27
N ALA A 354 -24.62 9.04 -2.51
CA ALA A 354 -23.39 9.35 -1.76
C ALA A 354 -22.79 10.70 -2.20
N PHE A 355 -22.22 11.44 -1.26
CA PHE A 355 -21.56 12.73 -1.49
C PHE A 355 -20.04 12.58 -1.48
N ASP A 356 -19.37 13.60 -2.01
CA ASP A 356 -17.90 13.75 -1.99
C ASP A 356 -17.15 12.61 -2.71
N MET A 357 -17.82 11.87 -3.59
CA MET A 357 -17.17 10.86 -4.46
C MET A 357 -16.23 11.49 -5.50
N SER A 358 -16.19 12.82 -5.59
CA SER A 358 -15.20 13.62 -6.32
C SER A 358 -14.67 14.70 -5.40
N GLY A 359 -13.35 14.82 -5.28
CA GLY A 359 -12.68 15.81 -4.44
C GLY A 359 -12.80 15.51 -2.95
N ASN A 360 -12.60 16.54 -2.13
CA ASN A 360 -12.41 16.50 -0.68
C ASN A 360 -11.23 15.62 -0.28
N VAL A 361 -11.32 14.29 -0.24
CA VAL A 361 -10.16 13.42 0.00
C VAL A 361 -10.15 12.20 -0.93
N TRP A 362 -8.94 11.71 -1.24
CA TRP A 362 -8.80 10.40 -1.86
C TRP A 362 -9.34 9.33 -0.91
N GLU A 363 -9.95 8.28 -1.44
CA GLU A 363 -10.54 7.22 -0.62
C GLU A 363 -9.87 5.88 -0.86
N TRP A 364 -9.38 5.27 0.23
CA TRP A 364 -8.82 3.90 0.19
C TRP A 364 -9.86 2.87 -0.25
N CYS A 365 -9.46 2.01 -1.20
CA CYS A 365 -10.20 0.82 -1.60
C CYS A 365 -9.49 -0.45 -1.10
N GLN A 366 -10.23 -1.56 -1.08
CA GLN A 366 -9.75 -2.87 -0.67
C GLN A 366 -8.66 -3.40 -1.61
N ASP A 367 -8.79 -3.15 -2.90
CA ASP A 367 -8.04 -3.80 -3.96
C ASP A 367 -6.55 -3.47 -3.89
N TRP A 368 -5.72 -4.47 -4.21
CA TRP A 368 -4.37 -4.19 -4.66
C TRP A 368 -4.44 -3.48 -6.02
N TYR A 369 -3.59 -2.49 -6.25
CA TYR A 369 -3.56 -1.80 -7.52
C TYR A 369 -2.98 -2.72 -8.61
N GLY A 370 -3.73 -2.88 -9.69
CA GLY A 370 -3.36 -3.69 -10.84
C GLY A 370 -4.09 -3.26 -12.11
N ALA A 371 -3.71 -3.85 -13.24
CA ALA A 371 -4.36 -3.60 -14.52
C ALA A 371 -5.81 -4.14 -14.52
N TYR A 372 -6.69 -3.46 -15.25
CA TYR A 372 -8.04 -3.97 -15.52
C TYR A 372 -7.97 -5.13 -16.53
N SER A 373 -8.89 -6.09 -16.38
CA SER A 373 -9.11 -7.15 -17.35
C SER A 373 -10.14 -6.71 -18.39
N GLU A 374 -10.03 -7.18 -19.64
CA GLU A 374 -11.09 -7.02 -20.65
C GLU A 374 -12.30 -7.91 -20.37
N ASP A 375 -12.12 -8.96 -19.57
CA ASP A 375 -13.14 -9.96 -19.29
C ASP A 375 -14.27 -9.43 -18.39
N ALA A 376 -15.45 -10.02 -18.54
CA ALA A 376 -16.54 -9.76 -17.62
C ALA A 376 -16.24 -10.37 -16.25
N GLN A 377 -16.38 -9.57 -15.19
CA GLN A 377 -16.08 -9.97 -13.81
C GLN A 377 -17.32 -9.96 -12.93
N THR A 378 -17.32 -10.78 -11.88
CA THR A 378 -18.35 -10.82 -10.84
C THR A 378 -17.68 -10.59 -9.49
N ASN A 379 -18.11 -9.54 -8.77
CA ASN A 379 -17.55 -9.14 -7.47
C ASN A 379 -16.01 -9.12 -7.43
N PRO A 380 -15.33 -8.43 -8.37
CA PRO A 380 -13.86 -8.40 -8.36
C PRO A 380 -13.36 -7.73 -7.08
N ALA A 381 -12.39 -8.35 -6.43
CA ALA A 381 -11.69 -7.81 -5.26
C ALA A 381 -10.24 -7.37 -5.60
N GLY A 382 -9.99 -7.16 -6.89
CA GLY A 382 -8.67 -6.86 -7.43
C GLY A 382 -7.73 -8.07 -7.45
N PRO A 383 -6.45 -7.86 -7.79
CA PRO A 383 -5.40 -8.88 -7.70
C PRO A 383 -5.28 -9.44 -6.28
N SER A 384 -4.88 -10.71 -6.16
CA SER A 384 -4.71 -11.39 -4.86
C SER A 384 -3.51 -10.87 -4.04
N SER A 385 -2.57 -10.18 -4.68
CA SER A 385 -1.39 -9.56 -4.05
C SER A 385 -0.97 -8.29 -4.77
N GLY A 386 -0.26 -7.40 -4.08
CA GLY A 386 0.31 -6.18 -4.67
C GLY A 386 1.16 -5.40 -3.68
N THR A 387 1.73 -4.30 -4.13
CA THR A 387 2.56 -3.41 -3.29
C THR A 387 1.82 -2.15 -2.83
N GLU A 388 0.77 -1.76 -3.55
CA GLU A 388 0.04 -0.52 -3.34
C GLU A 388 -1.46 -0.80 -3.41
N ARG A 389 -2.22 -0.17 -2.53
CA ARG A 389 -3.68 -0.26 -2.52
C ARG A 389 -4.26 0.87 -3.36
N VAL A 390 -5.39 0.59 -3.98
CA VAL A 390 -6.11 1.55 -4.81
C VAL A 390 -6.63 2.71 -3.95
N THR A 391 -6.53 3.94 -4.49
CA THR A 391 -7.25 5.11 -4.01
C THR A 391 -8.05 5.76 -5.12
N ARG A 392 -9.25 6.27 -4.83
CA ARG A 392 -10.17 6.87 -5.81
C ARG A 392 -10.71 8.24 -5.36
N GLY A 393 -11.23 9.03 -6.30
CA GLY A 393 -12.01 10.24 -6.00
C GLY A 393 -11.30 11.60 -6.10
N GLY A 394 -9.96 11.66 -6.05
CA GLY A 394 -9.24 12.95 -5.99
C GLY A 394 -9.32 13.60 -4.60
N SER A 395 -8.69 14.76 -4.41
CA SER A 395 -8.71 15.46 -3.11
C SER A 395 -8.79 16.98 -3.25
N PHE A 396 -8.90 17.67 -2.11
CA PHE A 396 -8.90 19.13 -2.02
C PHE A 396 -7.67 19.80 -2.66
N GLU A 397 -6.53 19.11 -2.83
CA GLU A 397 -5.32 19.67 -3.49
C GLU A 397 -5.26 19.38 -4.98
N ASN A 398 -6.04 18.41 -5.47
CA ASN A 398 -5.93 17.94 -6.84
C ASN A 398 -6.77 18.75 -7.82
N THR A 399 -6.36 18.78 -9.08
CA THR A 399 -7.16 19.40 -10.15
C THR A 399 -8.37 18.52 -10.53
N SER A 400 -9.24 19.05 -11.40
CA SER A 400 -10.47 18.36 -11.80
C SER A 400 -10.21 17.03 -12.51
N ASP A 401 -9.09 16.90 -13.22
CA ASP A 401 -8.64 15.67 -13.89
C ASP A 401 -8.53 14.47 -12.93
N ASP A 402 -8.05 14.71 -11.71
CA ASP A 402 -7.88 13.69 -10.68
C ASP A 402 -9.20 13.35 -9.97
N CYS A 403 -10.18 14.25 -10.03
CA CYS A 403 -11.48 14.07 -9.38
C CYS A 403 -12.47 13.25 -10.22
N ARG A 404 -12.07 12.74 -11.38
CA ARG A 404 -12.92 11.91 -12.26
C ARG A 404 -13.20 10.56 -11.59
N ALA A 405 -14.41 10.06 -11.76
CA ALA A 405 -14.83 8.78 -11.20
C ALA A 405 -14.04 7.59 -11.76
N ALA A 406 -13.54 7.67 -12.99
CA ALA A 406 -12.67 6.63 -13.55
C ALA A 406 -11.19 6.78 -13.14
N LYS A 407 -10.77 7.91 -12.56
CA LYS A 407 -9.36 8.14 -12.20
C LYS A 407 -8.93 7.28 -11.02
N ARG A 408 -7.92 6.46 -11.27
CA ARG A 408 -7.31 5.58 -10.27
C ARG A 408 -5.96 6.15 -9.86
N ASP A 409 -5.65 6.08 -8.57
CA ASP A 409 -4.31 6.31 -8.02
C ASP A 409 -3.99 5.16 -7.06
N MET A 410 -2.74 5.09 -6.60
CA MET A 410 -2.23 4.01 -5.77
C MET A 410 -1.30 4.54 -4.70
N ARG A 411 -1.30 3.87 -3.54
CA ARG A 411 -0.44 4.22 -2.42
C ARG A 411 -0.02 2.98 -1.66
N GLU A 412 1.21 2.97 -1.17
CA GLU A 412 1.70 1.96 -0.22
C GLU A 412 0.78 1.92 1.03
N PRO A 413 0.29 0.74 1.46
CA PRO A 413 -0.75 0.62 2.49
C PRO A 413 -0.31 1.06 3.89
N ASP A 414 1.00 1.17 4.14
CA ASP A 414 1.60 1.62 5.39
C ASP A 414 1.79 3.15 5.47
N LYS A 415 1.49 3.89 4.39
CA LYS A 415 1.59 5.35 4.40
C LYS A 415 0.34 5.96 4.99
N THR A 416 0.51 7.07 5.69
CA THR A 416 -0.55 7.92 6.25
C THR A 416 -0.62 9.25 5.48
N PRO A 417 -1.05 9.23 4.20
CA PRO A 417 -1.13 10.45 3.39
C PRO A 417 -2.14 11.42 4.01
N TYR A 418 -1.81 12.71 3.96
CA TYR A 418 -2.65 13.76 4.56
C TYR A 418 -3.81 14.20 3.66
N MET A 419 -3.92 13.63 2.46
CA MET A 419 -5.00 13.90 1.50
C MET A 419 -5.87 12.67 1.20
N CYS A 420 -5.64 11.55 1.89
CA CYS A 420 -6.51 10.36 1.76
C CYS A 420 -7.23 10.09 3.08
N GLY A 421 -8.53 9.84 2.96
CA GLY A 421 -9.40 9.21 3.94
C GLY A 421 -9.95 7.91 3.37
N PHE A 422 -11.19 7.58 3.71
CA PHE A 422 -11.87 6.37 3.25
C PHE A 422 -13.36 6.43 3.59
N ARG A 423 -14.14 5.50 3.03
CA ARG A 423 -15.51 5.20 3.46
C ARG A 423 -15.72 3.70 3.58
N PRO A 424 -16.60 3.22 4.47
CA PRO A 424 -16.88 1.79 4.61
C PRO A 424 -17.99 1.33 3.65
N VAL A 425 -18.06 0.01 3.43
CA VAL A 425 -19.19 -0.69 2.83
C VAL A 425 -19.64 -1.85 3.73
N LEU A 426 -20.88 -2.29 3.51
CA LEU A 426 -21.48 -3.50 4.07
C LEU A 426 -22.05 -4.34 2.92
N SER A 427 -21.73 -5.62 2.88
CA SER A 427 -22.37 -6.56 1.95
C SER A 427 -23.84 -6.79 2.35
N ALA A 428 -24.75 -7.01 1.39
CA ALA A 428 -26.12 -7.40 1.72
C ALA A 428 -26.13 -8.76 2.45
N ALA A 429 -26.99 -8.89 3.47
CA ALA A 429 -27.14 -10.15 4.19
C ALA A 429 -27.69 -11.24 3.24
N ALA A 430 -27.02 -12.39 3.17
CA ALA A 430 -27.48 -13.54 2.38
C ALA A 430 -28.91 -13.93 2.79
N VAL A 431 -29.86 -13.75 1.89
CA VAL A 431 -31.24 -14.19 2.11
C VAL A 431 -31.31 -15.68 1.80
N GLU A 432 -31.36 -16.52 2.84
CA GLU A 432 -31.80 -17.91 2.69
C GLU A 432 -33.31 -17.94 2.37
N GLY A 433 -33.68 -18.48 1.21
CA GLY A 433 -35.10 -18.73 0.91
C GLY A 433 -35.42 -19.08 -0.55
N GLU A 434 -35.61 -20.39 -0.77
CA GLU A 434 -36.28 -21.12 -1.87
C GLU A 434 -37.22 -20.32 -2.81
N GLU A 435 -37.09 -20.54 -4.13
CA GLU A 435 -38.21 -20.97 -4.98
C GLU A 435 -37.74 -21.60 -6.32
N GLU A 436 -38.26 -22.79 -6.61
CA GLU A 436 -38.07 -23.57 -7.84
C GLU A 436 -38.64 -22.85 -9.08
N GLY A 437 -38.02 -23.03 -10.26
CA GLY A 437 -38.56 -22.49 -11.50
C GLY A 437 -37.84 -22.88 -12.80
N GLU A 438 -37.97 -24.15 -13.17
CA GLU A 438 -38.03 -24.69 -14.54
C GLU A 438 -36.88 -24.46 -15.57
N THR A 439 -36.26 -25.58 -15.94
CA THR A 439 -35.43 -25.81 -17.14
C THR A 439 -36.18 -25.58 -18.46
N PRO A 440 -35.43 -25.42 -19.58
CA PRO A 440 -35.71 -26.27 -20.74
C PRO A 440 -34.46 -27.01 -21.26
N VAL A 441 -34.73 -28.25 -21.65
CA VAL A 441 -33.84 -29.28 -22.23
C VAL A 441 -33.74 -29.10 -23.76
N GLU A 442 -32.63 -29.59 -24.32
CA GLU A 442 -32.43 -30.28 -25.63
C GLU A 442 -31.19 -29.73 -26.37
N GLY A 443 -30.24 -30.53 -26.85
CA GLY A 443 -30.22 -31.99 -26.97
C GLY A 443 -28.83 -32.55 -27.29
N GLU A 444 -28.72 -33.84 -26.99
CA GLU A 444 -27.60 -34.75 -27.19
C GLU A 444 -27.23 -34.94 -28.66
N LEU A 445 -25.94 -35.19 -28.94
CA LEU A 445 -25.53 -36.16 -29.95
C LEU A 445 -24.27 -36.91 -29.49
N GLU A 446 -24.46 -38.20 -29.23
CA GLU A 446 -23.45 -39.22 -28.93
C GLU A 446 -22.51 -39.51 -30.11
N GLY A 447 -21.33 -40.04 -29.79
CA GLY A 447 -20.44 -40.70 -30.75
C GLY A 447 -19.16 -41.28 -30.13
N GLU A 448 -19.26 -42.44 -29.45
CA GLU A 448 -18.14 -43.40 -29.29
C GLU A 448 -17.81 -44.02 -30.68
N VAL A 449 -16.63 -44.52 -31.07
CA VAL A 449 -15.62 -45.50 -30.57
C VAL A 449 -14.44 -45.48 -31.61
N PRO A 450 -13.33 -46.30 -31.59
CA PRO A 450 -12.65 -47.10 -30.55
C PRO A 450 -11.09 -46.97 -30.51
N VAL A 451 -10.50 -47.69 -29.56
CA VAL A 451 -9.06 -47.97 -29.34
C VAL A 451 -8.54 -49.07 -30.29
N GLU A 452 -7.28 -48.99 -30.76
CA GLU A 452 -6.31 -50.10 -30.89
C GLU A 452 -4.95 -49.63 -31.44
N GLY A 453 -3.84 -50.16 -30.89
CA GLY A 453 -2.52 -50.15 -31.55
C GLY A 453 -1.28 -50.04 -30.64
N GLU A 454 -0.97 -51.11 -29.90
CA GLU A 454 0.35 -51.35 -29.27
C GLU A 454 1.46 -51.50 -30.32
N LEU A 455 2.71 -51.13 -29.97
CA LEU A 455 3.91 -51.88 -30.37
C LEU A 455 5.05 -51.68 -29.35
N GLU A 456 5.47 -52.82 -28.78
CA GLU A 456 6.57 -53.03 -27.85
C GLU A 456 7.96 -52.86 -28.49
N GLY A 457 8.98 -52.65 -27.64
CA GLY A 457 10.39 -52.82 -27.98
C GLY A 457 11.30 -52.75 -26.73
N GLU A 458 11.65 -53.93 -26.20
CA GLU A 458 12.47 -54.19 -25.01
C GLU A 458 13.99 -53.93 -25.20
N PHE A 459 14.64 -53.33 -24.17
CA PHE A 459 15.90 -53.62 -23.42
C PHE A 459 16.98 -54.64 -23.91
N PRO A 460 18.20 -54.81 -23.29
CA PRO A 460 19.09 -54.04 -22.36
C PRO A 460 20.62 -54.19 -22.78
N PRO A 461 21.71 -54.26 -21.93
CA PRO A 461 21.93 -53.97 -20.49
C PRO A 461 23.25 -53.24 -20.08
N GLU A 462 23.22 -52.74 -18.82
CA GLU A 462 24.21 -52.72 -17.70
C GLU A 462 25.73 -52.58 -17.90
N GLY A 463 26.33 -51.79 -16.99
CA GLY A 463 27.77 -51.77 -16.67
C GLY A 463 28.12 -50.98 -15.39
N GLU A 464 28.07 -51.67 -14.25
CA GLU A 464 28.82 -51.62 -12.97
C GLU A 464 29.55 -50.36 -12.41
N VAL A 465 29.41 -50.24 -11.08
CA VAL A 465 30.01 -49.36 -10.03
C VAL A 465 31.53 -49.60 -9.80
N PRO A 466 32.32 -48.69 -9.18
CA PRO A 466 32.38 -48.49 -7.69
C PRO A 466 32.58 -47.00 -7.26
N ALA A 467 32.02 -46.48 -6.17
CA ALA A 467 32.20 -46.72 -4.72
C ALA A 467 33.48 -46.12 -4.09
N GLU A 468 33.23 -45.31 -3.04
CA GLU A 468 34.05 -44.92 -1.87
C GLU A 468 34.90 -43.63 -1.90
N GLY A 469 34.68 -42.80 -0.86
CA GLY A 469 35.46 -41.62 -0.52
C GLY A 469 34.80 -40.81 0.61
N GLU A 470 35.25 -41.04 1.83
CA GLU A 470 34.69 -40.65 3.13
C GLU A 470 34.56 -39.14 3.38
N GLY A 471 33.63 -38.77 4.27
CA GLY A 471 33.46 -37.40 4.76
C GLY A 471 34.37 -37.04 5.92
N GLU A 472 34.57 -35.74 6.13
CA GLU A 472 35.05 -35.18 7.40
C GLU A 472 34.28 -33.89 7.71
N THR A 473 33.84 -33.78 8.96
CA THR A 473 33.19 -32.62 9.58
C THR A 473 34.23 -31.81 10.39
N PRO A 474 33.89 -30.66 11.00
CA PRO A 474 34.65 -29.42 10.91
C PRO A 474 35.73 -29.26 12.00
N VAL A 475 36.73 -28.41 11.75
CA VAL A 475 37.75 -28.05 12.74
C VAL A 475 37.47 -26.64 13.26
N GLU A 476 37.18 -26.54 14.56
CA GLU A 476 37.24 -25.31 15.34
C GLU A 476 38.68 -24.78 15.43
N GLY A 477 38.85 -23.46 15.32
CA GLY A 477 40.13 -22.78 15.55
C GLY A 477 39.90 -21.39 16.13
N GLU A 478 40.37 -21.20 17.36
CA GLU A 478 40.25 -20.01 18.19
C GLU A 478 41.00 -18.77 17.64
N LEU A 479 40.51 -17.61 18.08
CA LEU A 479 41.05 -16.26 17.94
C LEU A 479 42.47 -16.13 18.53
N GLU A 480 43.38 -15.48 17.80
CA GLU A 480 44.22 -14.36 18.26
C GLU A 480 45.21 -13.93 17.15
N GLY A 481 45.28 -12.62 16.90
CA GLY A 481 46.30 -12.05 16.00
C GLY A 481 46.01 -10.60 15.65
N GLU A 482 46.47 -9.66 16.49
CA GLU A 482 46.64 -8.27 16.11
C GLU A 482 47.65 -8.19 14.94
N GLY A 483 47.18 -7.71 13.78
CA GLY A 483 48.00 -7.43 12.61
C GLY A 483 47.35 -6.30 11.83
N GLU A 484 48.10 -5.24 11.58
CA GLU A 484 47.75 -4.17 10.62
C GLU A 484 47.44 -4.82 9.27
N VAL A 485 46.18 -4.72 8.82
CA VAL A 485 45.74 -5.24 7.52
C VAL A 485 45.77 -4.07 6.53
N GLU A 486 46.78 -4.01 5.68
CA GLU A 486 46.61 -3.39 4.35
C GLU A 486 45.62 -4.30 3.60
N GLY A 487 44.33 -4.02 3.72
CA GLY A 487 43.25 -4.82 3.16
C GLY A 487 43.26 -4.79 1.63
N GLU A 488 43.46 -5.94 1.01
CA GLU A 488 43.23 -6.15 -0.42
C GLU A 488 41.72 -6.05 -0.67
N PHE A 489 41.27 -5.03 -1.42
CA PHE A 489 39.86 -4.88 -1.79
C PHE A 489 39.42 -6.05 -2.68
N ASP A 490 38.27 -6.67 -2.38
CA ASP A 490 37.67 -7.70 -3.23
C ASP A 490 37.07 -7.05 -4.48
N ILE A 491 37.87 -6.91 -5.54
CA ILE A 491 37.43 -6.33 -6.81
C ILE A 491 36.48 -7.33 -7.51
N PRO A 492 35.26 -6.91 -7.90
CA PRO A 492 34.30 -7.81 -8.53
C PRO A 492 34.83 -8.47 -9.81
N GLU A 493 34.60 -9.77 -9.96
CA GLU A 493 34.93 -10.51 -11.19
C GLU A 493 34.06 -10.03 -12.35
N MET A 494 34.67 -9.73 -13.50
CA MET A 494 33.99 -9.18 -14.67
C MET A 494 34.06 -10.14 -15.88
N VAL A 495 32.95 -10.27 -16.60
CA VAL A 495 32.83 -10.98 -17.87
C VAL A 495 32.91 -9.98 -19.02
N SER A 496 33.81 -10.20 -19.97
CA SER A 496 33.93 -9.35 -21.16
C SER A 496 32.93 -9.76 -22.25
N MET A 497 32.13 -8.79 -22.68
CA MET A 497 31.13 -8.91 -23.73
C MET A 497 31.66 -8.29 -25.03
N PRO A 498 31.73 -9.03 -26.15
CA PRO A 498 32.16 -8.46 -27.43
C PRO A 498 31.13 -7.46 -27.94
N ALA A 499 31.54 -6.48 -28.75
CA ALA A 499 30.59 -5.62 -29.46
C ALA A 499 29.67 -6.44 -30.37
N GLY A 500 28.41 -6.06 -30.49
CA GLY A 500 27.48 -6.77 -31.34
C GLY A 500 26.02 -6.37 -31.14
N SER A 501 25.19 -6.97 -32.00
CA SER A 501 23.76 -6.72 -32.02
C SER A 501 22.98 -7.91 -31.50
N PHE A 502 21.83 -7.62 -30.92
CA PHE A 502 20.82 -8.60 -30.53
C PHE A 502 19.43 -7.98 -30.66
N ASP A 503 18.41 -8.84 -30.70
CA ASP A 503 17.03 -8.39 -30.62
C ASP A 503 16.66 -8.32 -29.13
N MET A 504 16.36 -7.11 -28.65
CA MET A 504 16.04 -6.79 -27.26
C MET A 504 14.53 -6.66 -27.06
N GLY A 505 14.05 -7.03 -25.89
CA GLY A 505 12.64 -7.16 -25.58
C GLY A 505 12.19 -8.60 -25.76
N ARG A 506 10.88 -8.83 -25.88
CA ARG A 506 10.33 -10.19 -25.85
C ARG A 506 10.24 -10.86 -27.24
N PRO A 507 11.02 -11.91 -27.56
CA PRO A 507 11.01 -12.58 -28.86
C PRO A 507 10.06 -13.79 -28.95
N TYR A 508 9.35 -14.11 -27.87
CA TYR A 508 8.44 -15.24 -27.76
C TYR A 508 7.03 -14.79 -27.39
N ALA A 509 6.02 -15.52 -27.85
CA ALA A 509 4.64 -15.31 -27.43
C ALA A 509 4.45 -15.79 -25.99
N TRP A 510 3.57 -15.12 -25.23
CA TRP A 510 3.26 -15.49 -23.85
C TRP A 510 2.82 -16.95 -23.69
N SER A 511 2.12 -17.49 -24.70
CA SER A 511 1.65 -18.88 -24.77
C SER A 511 2.75 -19.94 -24.74
N VAL A 512 4.02 -19.57 -24.91
CA VAL A 512 5.17 -20.50 -24.86
C VAL A 512 5.54 -20.86 -23.41
N ILE A 513 5.18 -20.01 -22.44
CA ILE A 513 5.58 -20.17 -21.03
C ILE A 513 4.41 -20.69 -20.18
N TRP A 514 3.14 -20.48 -20.61
CA TRP A 514 1.97 -21.07 -19.97
C TRP A 514 0.76 -21.25 -20.90
N PRO A 515 -0.09 -22.30 -20.74
CA PRO A 515 -1.24 -22.56 -21.61
C PRO A 515 -2.50 -21.76 -21.23
N SER A 516 -2.40 -20.67 -20.47
CA SER A 516 -3.57 -19.84 -20.14
C SER A 516 -3.96 -18.94 -21.32
N GLU A 517 -4.90 -19.42 -22.13
CA GLU A 517 -5.63 -18.59 -23.09
C GLU A 517 -6.31 -17.42 -22.35
N GLY A 518 -6.04 -16.17 -22.75
CA GLY A 518 -6.84 -15.00 -22.36
C GLY A 518 -6.12 -13.87 -21.61
N GLU A 519 -4.89 -14.06 -21.12
CA GLU A 519 -4.11 -12.99 -20.47
C GLU A 519 -3.63 -11.96 -21.50
N PRO A 520 -3.86 -10.64 -21.31
CA PRO A 520 -3.35 -9.63 -22.23
C PRO A 520 -1.82 -9.59 -22.24
N GLU A 521 -1.24 -9.52 -23.44
CA GLU A 521 0.20 -9.57 -23.64
C GLU A 521 0.92 -8.42 -22.89
N PRO A 522 1.91 -8.68 -22.02
CA PRO A 522 2.67 -7.62 -21.36
C PRO A 522 3.33 -6.71 -22.40
N THR A 523 2.90 -5.44 -22.42
CA THR A 523 3.26 -4.46 -23.47
C THR A 523 4.59 -3.76 -23.21
N ASP A 524 5.10 -3.81 -21.98
CA ASP A 524 6.29 -3.09 -21.53
C ASP A 524 7.62 -3.77 -21.88
N GLU A 525 7.56 -5.02 -22.34
CA GLU A 525 8.67 -5.80 -22.92
C GLU A 525 8.69 -5.72 -24.45
N LEU A 526 7.69 -5.05 -25.03
CA LEU A 526 7.51 -4.85 -26.45
C LEU A 526 7.81 -3.39 -26.84
N PRO A 527 8.14 -3.13 -28.12
CA PRO A 527 8.40 -4.13 -29.15
C PRO A 527 9.73 -4.85 -28.95
N LEU A 528 9.81 -6.07 -29.50
CA LEU A 528 11.10 -6.64 -29.87
C LEU A 528 11.76 -5.70 -30.88
N HIS A 529 12.94 -5.20 -30.57
CA HIS A 529 13.62 -4.20 -31.38
C HIS A 529 15.12 -4.47 -31.43
N TRP A 530 15.75 -4.02 -32.50
CA TRP A 530 17.15 -4.29 -32.75
C TRP A 530 18.04 -3.33 -31.94
N VAL A 531 19.02 -3.87 -31.21
CA VAL A 531 19.96 -3.07 -30.43
C VAL A 531 21.39 -3.50 -30.73
N TYR A 532 22.24 -2.53 -31.03
CA TYR A 532 23.69 -2.70 -31.03
C TYR A 532 24.27 -2.14 -29.73
N VAL A 533 25.14 -2.89 -29.06
CA VAL A 533 25.98 -2.37 -27.97
C VAL A 533 27.44 -2.67 -28.27
N ASP A 534 28.33 -1.72 -27.97
CA ASP A 534 29.78 -1.89 -28.11
C ASP A 534 30.32 -2.92 -27.10
N GLY A 535 31.62 -3.18 -27.15
CA GLY A 535 32.24 -4.09 -26.19
C GLY A 535 32.24 -3.47 -24.79
N TYR A 536 31.79 -4.22 -23.79
CA TYR A 536 31.74 -3.83 -22.38
C TYR A 536 32.15 -5.02 -21.52
N SER A 537 32.36 -4.80 -20.23
CA SER A 537 32.45 -5.87 -19.24
C SER A 537 31.31 -5.71 -18.24
N ILE A 538 30.76 -6.82 -17.76
CA ILE A 538 29.68 -6.86 -16.77
C ILE A 538 30.09 -7.76 -15.60
N GLY A 539 29.67 -7.43 -14.39
CA GLY A 539 29.94 -8.22 -13.20
C GLY A 539 29.40 -9.63 -13.38
N LYS A 540 30.25 -10.63 -13.14
CA LYS A 540 29.88 -12.05 -13.22
C LYS A 540 28.81 -12.41 -12.19
N TYR A 541 28.85 -11.75 -11.05
CA TYR A 541 27.93 -11.91 -9.93
C TYR A 541 27.30 -10.56 -9.56
N GLU A 542 26.21 -10.62 -8.80
CA GLU A 542 25.68 -9.47 -8.08
C GLU A 542 26.73 -8.92 -7.09
N ILE A 543 26.68 -7.62 -6.77
CA ILE A 543 27.56 -7.05 -5.74
C ILE A 543 27.20 -7.64 -4.39
N THR A 544 28.20 -8.21 -3.71
CA THR A 544 28.00 -8.88 -2.42
C THR A 544 28.01 -7.88 -1.26
N ASN A 545 27.46 -8.30 -0.11
CA ASN A 545 27.51 -7.49 1.11
C ASN A 545 28.95 -7.18 1.54
N GLN A 546 29.89 -8.13 1.39
CA GLN A 546 31.29 -7.90 1.74
C GLN A 546 31.92 -6.83 0.85
N GLN A 547 31.75 -6.95 -0.47
CA GLN A 547 32.27 -5.95 -1.42
C GLN A 547 31.71 -4.55 -1.13
N TYR A 548 30.41 -4.46 -0.83
CA TYR A 548 29.77 -3.19 -0.46
C TYR A 548 30.32 -2.64 0.87
N CYS A 549 30.52 -3.49 1.87
CA CYS A 549 31.13 -3.11 3.15
C CYS A 549 32.54 -2.55 3.00
N ASP A 550 33.37 -3.16 2.15
CA ASP A 550 34.75 -2.71 1.93
C ASP A 550 34.77 -1.30 1.32
N VAL A 551 33.95 -1.07 0.28
CA VAL A 551 33.84 0.24 -0.37
C VAL A 551 33.18 1.27 0.55
N LEU A 552 32.17 0.91 1.35
CA LEU A 552 31.59 1.81 2.35
C LEU A 552 32.60 2.20 3.43
N THR A 553 33.43 1.26 3.88
CA THR A 553 34.48 1.52 4.88
C THR A 553 35.50 2.51 4.33
N TRP A 554 35.92 2.31 3.08
CA TRP A 554 36.76 3.28 2.39
C TRP A 554 36.10 4.66 2.23
N ALA A 555 34.82 4.71 1.85
CA ALA A 555 34.08 5.95 1.69
C ALA A 555 33.86 6.69 3.02
N LEU A 556 33.76 5.95 4.13
CA LEU A 556 33.75 6.51 5.48
C LEU A 556 35.07 7.20 5.79
N ASP A 557 36.21 6.58 5.50
CA ASP A 557 37.54 7.15 5.70
C ASP A 557 37.78 8.41 4.84
N GLN A 558 37.19 8.46 3.63
CA GLN A 558 37.20 9.67 2.80
C GLN A 558 36.26 10.77 3.33
N GLY A 559 35.41 10.47 4.31
CA GLY A 559 34.40 11.40 4.82
C GLY A 559 33.28 11.68 3.82
N TYR A 560 32.89 10.69 3.00
CA TYR A 560 31.82 10.82 2.00
C TYR A 560 30.44 10.53 2.55
N LEU A 561 30.35 9.71 3.59
CA LEU A 561 29.07 9.27 4.14
C LEU A 561 28.39 10.40 4.92
N ARG A 562 27.07 10.51 4.76
CA ARG A 562 26.21 11.48 5.44
C ARG A 562 25.05 10.80 6.15
N ASP A 563 24.47 11.48 7.13
CA ASP A 563 23.14 11.17 7.64
C ASP A 563 22.04 11.93 6.88
N PHE A 564 20.78 11.74 7.28
CA PHE A 564 19.65 12.41 6.66
C PHE A 564 19.68 13.95 6.81
N ALA A 565 20.32 14.45 7.88
CA ALA A 565 20.49 15.90 8.10
C ALA A 565 21.60 16.50 7.22
N GLY A 566 22.40 15.66 6.57
CA GLY A 566 23.53 16.06 5.75
C GLY A 566 24.82 16.28 6.53
N ASP A 567 24.86 15.86 7.80
CA ASP A 567 26.08 15.85 8.62
C ASP A 567 26.91 14.59 8.31
N LEU A 568 28.19 14.57 8.72
CA LEU A 568 29.03 13.37 8.60
C LEU A 568 28.38 12.20 9.33
N TRP A 569 28.28 11.06 8.65
CA TRP A 569 27.64 9.88 9.23
C TRP A 569 28.38 9.39 10.47
N ALA A 570 27.68 9.29 11.59
CA ALA A 570 28.28 9.11 12.91
C ALA A 570 28.33 7.64 13.40
N GLY A 571 28.14 6.66 12.52
CA GLY A 571 28.18 5.24 12.89
C GLY A 571 26.83 4.60 13.21
N THR A 572 25.71 5.28 12.93
CA THR A 572 24.36 4.75 13.23
C THR A 572 23.33 5.28 12.23
N GLY A 573 22.29 4.47 11.99
CA GLY A 573 21.20 4.79 11.06
C GLY A 573 21.56 4.57 9.59
N SER A 574 20.58 4.81 8.73
CA SER A 574 20.73 4.78 7.28
C SER A 574 21.79 5.77 6.74
N ILE A 575 22.43 5.41 5.63
CA ILE A 575 23.55 6.16 5.03
C ILE A 575 23.06 6.96 3.83
N TYR A 576 23.53 8.20 3.72
CA TYR A 576 23.21 9.15 2.66
C TYR A 576 24.48 9.72 2.01
N ALA A 577 24.32 10.40 0.86
CA ALA A 577 25.29 11.33 0.28
C ALA A 577 24.62 12.70 0.04
N THR A 578 25.37 13.81 0.10
CA THR A 578 24.81 15.16 -0.11
C THR A 578 25.64 16.08 -1.01
N LEU A 579 24.93 16.76 -1.92
CA LEU A 579 25.30 18.05 -2.53
C LEU A 579 24.06 18.96 -2.69
N GLY A 580 23.29 19.11 -1.60
CA GLY A 580 22.07 19.94 -1.55
C GLY A 580 20.95 19.22 -0.78
N GLU A 581 20.48 18.10 -1.33
CA GLU A 581 19.45 17.23 -0.75
C GLU A 581 20.04 15.86 -0.34
N PRO A 582 19.46 15.15 0.65
CA PRO A 582 19.95 13.85 1.12
C PRO A 582 19.54 12.71 0.18
N TYR A 583 20.52 12.12 -0.52
CA TYR A 583 20.33 10.90 -1.32
C TYR A 583 20.61 9.67 -0.49
N ILE A 584 19.58 8.89 -0.17
CA ILE A 584 19.76 7.63 0.57
C ILE A 584 20.57 6.66 -0.28
N LEU A 585 21.59 6.05 0.30
CA LEU A 585 22.43 5.03 -0.33
C LEU A 585 22.01 3.63 0.09
N VAL A 586 21.95 3.41 1.41
CA VAL A 586 21.56 2.13 2.01
C VAL A 586 20.74 2.37 3.27
N ASN A 587 19.65 1.60 3.41
CA ASN A 587 18.78 1.66 4.57
C ASN A 587 19.20 0.60 5.61
N MET A 588 20.10 1.00 6.51
CA MET A 588 20.63 0.12 7.55
C MET A 588 19.65 -0.16 8.70
N ASP A 589 18.56 0.61 8.80
CA ASP A 589 17.55 0.50 9.85
C ASP A 589 16.57 -0.67 9.60
N ARG A 590 16.57 -1.23 8.39
CA ARG A 590 15.78 -2.41 8.02
C ARG A 590 16.33 -3.67 8.68
N VAL A 591 15.43 -4.51 9.18
CA VAL A 591 15.79 -5.84 9.72
C VAL A 591 16.34 -6.78 8.64
N GLU A 592 15.98 -6.53 7.38
CA GLU A 592 16.45 -7.25 6.21
C GLU A 592 17.86 -6.84 5.79
N CYS A 593 18.36 -5.67 6.22
CA CYS A 593 19.68 -5.19 5.86
C CYS A 593 20.76 -6.15 6.37
N ASN A 594 21.60 -6.64 5.46
CA ASN A 594 22.61 -7.67 5.72
C ASN A 594 23.99 -7.15 6.09
N ILE A 595 24.12 -5.84 6.34
CA ILE A 595 25.36 -5.21 6.80
C ILE A 595 25.15 -4.53 8.15
N GLN A 596 26.23 -4.35 8.88
CA GLN A 596 26.30 -3.69 10.19
C GLN A 596 27.57 -2.87 10.28
N TYR A 597 27.61 -1.92 11.21
CA TYR A 597 28.78 -1.11 11.48
C TYR A 597 29.31 -1.41 12.88
N ILE A 598 30.60 -1.73 12.97
CA ILE A 598 31.25 -2.14 14.21
C ILE A 598 32.64 -1.48 14.25
N ASP A 599 32.92 -0.74 15.32
CA ASP A 599 34.26 -0.23 15.66
C ASP A 599 35.05 0.43 14.51
N GLY A 600 34.38 1.22 13.68
CA GLY A 600 35.05 2.00 12.61
C GLY A 600 34.90 1.42 11.20
N ALA A 601 34.32 0.23 11.04
CA ALA A 601 34.18 -0.41 9.73
C ALA A 601 32.83 -1.10 9.54
N PHE A 602 32.47 -1.34 8.29
CA PHE A 602 31.26 -2.09 7.93
C PHE A 602 31.59 -3.57 7.79
N TYR A 603 30.68 -4.42 8.26
CA TYR A 603 30.78 -5.87 8.18
C TYR A 603 29.45 -6.49 7.76
N PRO A 604 29.46 -7.62 7.04
CA PRO A 604 28.26 -8.42 6.85
C PRO A 604 27.70 -8.94 8.18
N LYS A 605 26.38 -9.06 8.26
CA LYS A 605 25.68 -9.77 9.33
C LYS A 605 25.73 -11.27 9.10
N SER A 606 25.27 -12.03 10.11
CA SER A 606 25.00 -13.45 9.97
C SER A 606 23.51 -13.74 10.15
N ARG A 607 23.01 -14.79 9.51
CA ARG A 607 21.62 -15.26 9.62
C ARG A 607 21.55 -16.74 9.94
N THR A 608 20.49 -17.16 10.61
CA THR A 608 20.26 -18.58 10.90
C THR A 608 19.51 -19.26 9.76
N GLY A 609 19.92 -20.46 9.40
CA GLY A 609 19.27 -21.31 8.40
C GLY A 609 19.48 -22.81 8.63
N LEU A 610 19.06 -23.61 7.66
CA LEU A 610 19.18 -25.06 7.69
C LEU A 610 20.60 -25.53 7.33
N PRO A 611 21.05 -26.70 7.82
CA PRO A 611 20.35 -27.59 8.74
C PRO A 611 20.34 -27.05 10.19
N GLY A 612 19.23 -27.20 10.91
CA GLY A 612 19.10 -26.75 12.30
C GLY A 612 19.05 -25.22 12.44
N ILE A 613 19.90 -24.66 13.30
CA ILE A 613 20.09 -23.21 13.51
C ILE A 613 21.49 -22.78 13.04
N THR A 614 21.92 -23.29 11.87
CA THR A 614 23.24 -22.98 11.31
C THR A 614 23.36 -21.49 11.03
N SER A 615 24.44 -20.88 11.51
CA SER A 615 24.70 -19.46 11.26
C SER A 615 25.51 -19.29 9.97
N TYR A 616 24.89 -18.67 8.97
CA TYR A 616 25.50 -18.31 7.70
C TYR A 616 25.98 -16.86 7.74
N SER A 617 27.21 -16.62 7.29
CA SER A 617 27.67 -15.27 7.00
C SER A 617 26.96 -14.76 5.74
N MET A 618 26.45 -13.53 5.79
CA MET A 618 25.82 -12.89 4.63
C MET A 618 26.82 -12.20 3.70
N GLY A 619 28.13 -12.37 3.94
CA GLY A 619 29.18 -11.67 3.19
C GLY A 619 29.17 -11.94 1.69
N THR A 620 28.89 -13.17 1.27
CA THR A 620 28.81 -13.59 -0.14
C THR A 620 27.40 -13.49 -0.73
N HIS A 621 26.40 -13.10 0.07
CA HIS A 621 25.05 -12.85 -0.42
C HIS A 621 25.00 -11.48 -1.10
N PRO A 622 24.06 -11.26 -2.04
CA PRO A 622 23.90 -9.96 -2.68
C PRO A 622 23.59 -8.86 -1.66
N MET A 623 24.11 -7.67 -1.93
CA MET A 623 23.76 -6.46 -1.20
C MET A 623 22.31 -6.08 -1.52
N VAL A 624 21.50 -5.91 -0.48
CA VAL A 624 20.08 -5.51 -0.57
C VAL A 624 19.81 -4.29 0.28
N THR A 625 18.60 -3.73 0.25
CA THR A 625 18.27 -2.46 0.96
C THR A 625 19.11 -1.27 0.47
N VAL A 626 19.63 -1.39 -0.75
CA VAL A 626 20.45 -0.40 -1.45
C VAL A 626 19.61 0.30 -2.51
N SER A 627 19.75 1.61 -2.61
CA SER A 627 19.06 2.43 -3.61
C SER A 627 19.85 2.45 -4.93
N TRP A 628 19.27 3.03 -5.98
CA TRP A 628 20.01 3.29 -7.21
C TRP A 628 21.20 4.23 -6.96
N TYR A 629 21.01 5.26 -6.13
CA TYR A 629 22.10 6.16 -5.72
C TYR A 629 23.19 5.42 -4.92
N GLY A 630 22.80 4.48 -4.05
CA GLY A 630 23.76 3.64 -3.32
C GLY A 630 24.60 2.76 -4.23
N ALA A 631 24.01 2.25 -5.31
CA ALA A 631 24.70 1.47 -6.32
C ALA A 631 25.60 2.34 -7.22
N ALA A 632 25.13 3.51 -7.64
CA ALA A 632 25.92 4.48 -8.42
C ALA A 632 27.11 5.04 -7.62
N ALA A 633 26.92 5.35 -6.33
CA ALA A 633 27.98 5.76 -5.41
C ALA A 633 29.06 4.69 -5.31
N TYR A 634 28.65 3.43 -5.10
CA TYR A 634 29.56 2.29 -5.06
C TYR A 634 30.40 2.20 -6.34
N CYS A 635 29.79 2.35 -7.52
CA CYS A 635 30.51 2.34 -8.79
C CYS A 635 31.56 3.44 -8.89
N ASN A 636 31.21 4.67 -8.50
CA ASN A 636 32.14 5.80 -8.51
C ASN A 636 33.28 5.60 -7.51
N TRP A 637 32.99 5.18 -6.29
CA TRP A 637 34.00 4.94 -5.26
C TRP A 637 34.93 3.80 -5.60
N LEU A 638 34.41 2.70 -6.16
CA LEU A 638 35.25 1.62 -6.69
C LEU A 638 36.14 2.12 -7.83
N SER A 639 35.63 3.01 -8.67
CA SER A 639 36.42 3.65 -9.74
C SER A 639 37.57 4.48 -9.17
N GLU A 640 37.32 5.23 -8.10
CA GLU A 640 38.34 6.01 -7.39
C GLU A 640 39.39 5.12 -6.74
N ILE A 641 38.97 4.04 -6.08
CA ILE A 641 39.85 3.02 -5.47
C ILE A 641 40.80 2.45 -6.53
N GLU A 642 40.31 2.13 -7.72
CA GLU A 642 41.12 1.58 -8.82
C GLU A 642 41.81 2.64 -9.69
N GLY A 643 41.62 3.94 -9.40
CA GLY A 643 42.23 5.03 -10.14
C GLY A 643 41.72 5.19 -11.59
N VAL A 644 40.48 4.77 -11.86
CA VAL A 644 39.80 4.92 -13.15
C VAL A 644 38.75 6.04 -13.09
N THR A 645 38.37 6.60 -14.24
CA THR A 645 37.50 7.78 -14.28
C THR A 645 36.07 7.44 -13.83
N PRO A 646 35.55 8.07 -12.76
CA PRO A 646 34.17 7.85 -12.33
C PRO A 646 33.15 8.17 -13.44
N CYS A 647 32.04 7.44 -13.46
CA CYS A 647 31.05 7.55 -14.54
C CYS A 647 29.92 8.53 -14.21
N TYR A 648 29.65 8.78 -12.93
CA TYR A 648 28.57 9.64 -12.47
C TYR A 648 29.08 10.99 -11.98
N ASP A 649 28.38 12.06 -12.33
CA ASP A 649 28.54 13.35 -11.68
C ASP A 649 27.61 13.42 -10.47
N MET A 650 28.11 13.01 -9.32
CA MET A 650 27.36 13.02 -8.04
C MET A 650 27.08 14.44 -7.52
N THR A 651 27.44 15.49 -8.30
CA THR A 651 27.14 16.90 -7.98
C THR A 651 25.87 17.44 -8.62
N THR A 652 25.25 16.66 -9.51
CA THR A 652 23.97 17.04 -10.14
C THR A 652 22.78 16.40 -9.42
N GLU A 653 21.58 16.93 -9.66
CA GLU A 653 20.35 16.50 -8.97
C GLU A 653 19.98 15.03 -9.24
N ASN A 654 20.41 14.46 -10.37
CA ASN A 654 20.06 13.10 -10.80
C ASN A 654 21.26 12.15 -10.90
N TRP A 655 22.43 12.60 -10.46
CA TRP A 655 23.71 11.91 -10.59
C TRP A 655 23.94 11.44 -12.03
N ASP A 656 24.03 12.43 -12.91
CA ASP A 656 24.03 12.18 -14.36
C ASP A 656 25.21 11.32 -14.78
N LEU A 657 24.97 10.42 -15.72
CA LEU A 657 26.01 9.60 -16.33
C LEU A 657 26.83 10.44 -17.31
N VAL A 658 27.96 10.94 -16.85
CA VAL A 658 28.86 11.81 -17.64
C VAL A 658 29.86 11.03 -18.49
N THR A 659 30.14 9.78 -18.13
CA THR A 659 30.94 8.85 -18.93
C THR A 659 30.06 7.69 -19.40
N ALA A 660 29.14 7.98 -20.33
CA ALA A 660 28.21 7.02 -20.88
C ALA A 660 28.89 6.05 -21.88
N PRO A 661 28.45 4.78 -21.98
CA PRO A 661 28.88 3.90 -23.05
C PRO A 661 28.58 4.54 -24.43
N PRO A 662 29.46 4.36 -25.42
CA PRO A 662 30.62 3.45 -25.43
C PRO A 662 31.94 4.13 -25.00
N THR A 663 31.88 5.23 -24.26
CA THR A 663 33.09 5.91 -23.78
C THR A 663 33.78 5.06 -22.71
N SER A 664 35.08 4.83 -22.87
CA SER A 664 35.90 4.14 -21.87
C SER A 664 35.89 4.92 -20.54
N GLY A 665 35.72 4.21 -19.44
CA GLY A 665 35.52 4.79 -18.11
C GLY A 665 35.73 3.78 -16.98
N GLY A 666 35.37 4.20 -15.78
CA GLY A 666 35.31 3.36 -14.59
C GLY A 666 34.06 2.49 -14.55
N TYR A 667 33.67 2.11 -13.34
CA TYR A 667 32.47 1.32 -13.10
C TYR A 667 31.21 2.18 -13.16
N ARG A 668 30.13 1.52 -13.54
CA ARG A 668 28.77 2.06 -13.60
C ARG A 668 27.77 0.91 -13.47
N LEU A 669 26.50 1.22 -13.35
CA LEU A 669 25.44 0.24 -13.59
C LEU A 669 25.43 -0.14 -15.09
N PRO A 670 25.08 -1.39 -15.44
CA PRO A 670 24.84 -1.77 -16.82
C PRO A 670 23.70 -0.93 -17.40
N THR A 671 23.77 -0.61 -18.69
CA THR A 671 22.55 -0.20 -19.37
C THR A 671 21.59 -1.37 -19.42
N GLU A 672 20.31 -1.07 -19.55
CA GLU A 672 19.28 -2.09 -19.67
C GLU A 672 19.57 -3.05 -20.84
N ALA A 673 20.03 -2.51 -21.97
CA ALA A 673 20.41 -3.30 -23.12
C ALA A 673 21.65 -4.17 -22.89
N GLU A 674 22.65 -3.65 -22.18
CA GLU A 674 23.83 -4.42 -21.78
C GLU A 674 23.47 -5.55 -20.81
N TRP A 675 22.53 -5.31 -19.90
CA TRP A 675 22.05 -6.32 -18.97
C TRP A 675 21.35 -7.46 -19.71
N GLU A 676 20.37 -7.15 -20.57
CA GLU A 676 19.59 -8.19 -21.27
C GLU A 676 20.45 -9.00 -22.24
N ARG A 677 21.40 -8.33 -22.90
CA ARG A 677 22.33 -9.00 -23.79
C ARG A 677 23.19 -10.02 -23.05
N ALA A 678 23.66 -9.69 -21.86
CA ALA A 678 24.44 -10.61 -21.03
C ALA A 678 23.58 -11.75 -20.46
N ALA A 679 22.30 -11.48 -20.19
CA ALA A 679 21.34 -12.45 -19.65
C ALA A 679 20.94 -13.52 -20.66
N ALA A 680 20.57 -13.12 -21.87
CA ALA A 680 19.79 -14.01 -22.73
C ALA A 680 20.40 -14.27 -24.11
N TRP A 681 21.33 -13.47 -24.62
CA TRP A 681 21.77 -13.61 -26.01
C TRP A 681 23.01 -14.50 -26.15
N ASP A 682 22.89 -15.63 -26.86
CA ASP A 682 24.02 -16.53 -27.13
C ASP A 682 24.72 -16.30 -28.49
N GLY A 683 24.25 -15.30 -29.25
CA GLY A 683 24.71 -15.00 -30.62
C GLY A 683 23.76 -15.50 -31.70
N VAL A 684 22.84 -16.41 -31.39
CA VAL A 684 21.87 -17.01 -32.31
C VAL A 684 20.45 -16.99 -31.73
N LYS A 685 20.33 -17.21 -30.42
CA LYS A 685 19.08 -17.34 -29.68
C LYS A 685 19.07 -16.36 -28.50
N HIS A 686 17.88 -15.81 -28.27
CA HIS A 686 17.52 -15.12 -27.03
C HIS A 686 16.79 -16.11 -26.12
N TRP A 687 17.43 -16.45 -25.00
CA TRP A 687 16.91 -17.39 -24.00
C TRP A 687 15.83 -16.71 -23.15
N ILE A 688 14.81 -17.47 -22.74
CA ILE A 688 13.72 -16.93 -21.92
C ILE A 688 14.23 -16.42 -20.57
N TYR A 689 15.22 -17.10 -20.02
CA TYR A 689 15.80 -16.84 -18.71
C TYR A 689 17.25 -16.41 -18.79
N GLY A 690 17.74 -15.75 -17.74
CA GLY A 690 19.13 -15.36 -17.53
C GLY A 690 20.08 -16.53 -17.26
N CYS A 691 19.69 -17.73 -17.68
CA CYS A 691 20.49 -18.95 -17.64
C CYS A 691 20.43 -19.59 -19.04
N SER A 692 21.33 -20.53 -19.34
CA SER A 692 21.36 -21.22 -20.63
C SER A 692 20.23 -22.26 -20.80
N SER A 693 18.99 -21.88 -20.43
CA SER A 693 17.79 -22.73 -20.39
C SER A 693 16.52 -21.89 -20.59
N ASP A 694 15.52 -22.47 -21.25
CA ASP A 694 14.17 -21.89 -21.37
C ASP A 694 13.23 -22.34 -20.24
N ALA A 695 13.75 -23.07 -19.26
CA ALA A 695 13.03 -23.55 -18.10
C ALA A 695 13.78 -23.19 -16.81
N LEU A 696 13.04 -22.70 -15.81
CA LEU A 696 13.50 -22.51 -14.44
C LEU A 696 12.97 -23.60 -13.52
N ASP A 697 13.82 -23.99 -12.57
CA ASP A 697 13.49 -24.86 -11.45
C ASP A 697 14.41 -24.53 -10.27
N ALA A 698 14.14 -25.14 -9.12
CA ALA A 698 14.89 -24.94 -7.89
C ALA A 698 16.38 -25.35 -7.97
N THR A 699 16.84 -25.94 -9.08
CA THR A 699 18.25 -26.30 -9.29
C THR A 699 19.05 -25.22 -10.03
N ARG A 700 18.39 -24.22 -10.61
CA ARG A 700 19.03 -23.20 -11.49
C ARG A 700 19.08 -21.79 -10.93
N CYS A 701 18.15 -21.47 -10.02
CA CYS A 701 17.90 -20.11 -9.59
C CYS A 701 17.12 -20.12 -8.27
N ASN A 702 17.28 -19.06 -7.48
CA ASN A 702 16.52 -18.83 -6.26
C ASN A 702 15.33 -17.91 -6.57
N PHE A 703 14.12 -18.47 -6.58
CA PHE A 703 12.88 -17.78 -6.89
C PHE A 703 11.70 -18.45 -6.15
N TYR A 704 10.47 -18.03 -6.42
CA TYR A 704 9.27 -18.69 -5.91
C TYR A 704 8.80 -19.80 -6.86
N LEU A 705 8.82 -21.06 -6.40
CA LEU A 705 8.40 -22.26 -7.12
C LEU A 705 7.39 -23.05 -6.29
N ASP A 706 6.11 -22.67 -6.32
CA ASP A 706 5.02 -23.14 -5.42
C ASP A 706 5.26 -22.93 -3.91
N ALA A 707 6.52 -22.70 -3.52
CA ALA A 707 7.07 -22.28 -2.27
C ALA A 707 8.41 -21.56 -2.55
N LEU A 708 8.90 -20.80 -1.58
CA LEU A 708 10.21 -20.15 -1.70
C LEU A 708 11.32 -21.20 -1.76
N VAL A 709 12.17 -21.14 -2.79
CA VAL A 709 13.32 -22.06 -2.93
C VAL A 709 14.20 -21.98 -1.67
N ASN A 710 14.58 -20.76 -1.24
CA ASN A 710 15.32 -20.50 0.00
C ASN A 710 16.37 -21.59 0.28
N PRO A 711 17.43 -21.69 -0.54
CA PRO A 711 18.25 -22.91 -0.59
C PRO A 711 18.97 -23.18 0.73
N LEU A 712 19.35 -22.13 1.47
CA LEU A 712 19.96 -22.26 2.80
C LEU A 712 18.93 -22.45 3.92
N GLY A 713 17.63 -22.46 3.63
CA GLY A 713 16.56 -22.53 4.62
C GLY A 713 16.65 -21.43 5.67
N LEU A 714 16.99 -20.20 5.25
CA LEU A 714 17.13 -19.05 6.12
C LEU A 714 15.81 -18.80 6.88
N ALA A 715 15.90 -18.51 8.17
CA ALA A 715 14.74 -18.40 9.05
C ALA A 715 13.97 -17.08 8.91
N VAL A 716 14.64 -16.03 8.41
CA VAL A 716 14.10 -14.68 8.28
C VAL A 716 14.59 -14.02 7.00
N LYS A 717 13.71 -13.25 6.34
CA LYS A 717 14.01 -12.51 5.11
C LYS A 717 15.19 -11.54 5.27
N PRO A 718 16.00 -11.33 4.22
CA PRO A 718 15.80 -11.80 2.85
C PRO A 718 16.32 -13.24 2.66
N PHE A 719 15.63 -14.03 1.84
CA PHE A 719 15.97 -15.43 1.58
C PHE A 719 16.91 -15.57 0.38
N THR A 720 17.92 -14.70 0.30
CA THR A 720 18.92 -14.72 -0.78
C THR A 720 19.82 -15.94 -0.66
N SER A 721 20.44 -16.33 -1.77
CA SER A 721 21.56 -17.27 -1.81
C SER A 721 22.87 -16.50 -1.97
N PRO A 722 24.03 -17.10 -1.63
CA PRO A 722 25.32 -16.58 -2.07
C PRO A 722 25.31 -16.33 -3.57
N ALA A 723 25.97 -15.26 -4.02
CA ALA A 723 26.06 -14.98 -5.45
C ALA A 723 26.85 -16.10 -6.14
N GLY A 724 26.34 -16.61 -7.25
CA GLY A 724 26.86 -17.79 -7.95
C GLY A 724 26.50 -19.13 -7.31
N TRP A 725 25.52 -19.20 -6.40
CA TRP A 725 25.18 -20.45 -5.69
C TRP A 725 24.78 -21.60 -6.64
N PHE A 726 24.14 -21.28 -7.76
CA PHE A 726 23.71 -22.26 -8.75
C PHE A 726 24.82 -22.55 -9.76
N ASP A 727 25.93 -23.12 -9.28
CA ASP A 727 27.17 -23.40 -10.03
C ASP A 727 27.31 -24.87 -10.47
N GLY A 728 26.35 -25.72 -10.13
CA GLY A 728 26.41 -27.15 -10.40
C GLY A 728 27.10 -27.99 -9.31
N VAL A 729 27.59 -27.36 -8.24
CA VAL A 729 28.35 -28.02 -7.17
C VAL A 729 27.57 -28.01 -5.86
N ASN A 730 26.89 -26.91 -5.53
CA ASN A 730 26.20 -26.75 -4.25
C ASN A 730 24.99 -27.70 -4.08
N ILE A 731 24.74 -28.13 -2.84
CA ILE A 731 23.54 -28.88 -2.46
C ILE A 731 22.77 -28.04 -1.46
N SER A 732 21.52 -27.73 -1.79
CA SER A 732 20.58 -27.01 -0.93
C SER A 732 20.29 -27.84 0.34
N PRO A 733 20.69 -27.38 1.55
CA PRO A 733 20.25 -28.04 2.79
C PRO A 733 18.73 -27.97 2.98
N ASN A 734 18.05 -27.05 2.29
CA ASN A 734 16.60 -27.08 2.16
C ASN A 734 16.19 -28.05 1.05
N GLY A 735 15.80 -29.28 1.42
CA GLY A 735 15.26 -30.28 0.49
C GLY A 735 16.29 -31.14 -0.26
N ASP A 736 17.58 -31.07 0.09
CA ASP A 736 18.68 -31.86 -0.51
C ASP A 736 18.76 -31.73 -2.04
N VAL A 737 18.54 -30.52 -2.55
CA VAL A 737 18.50 -30.22 -3.99
C VAL A 737 19.89 -29.84 -4.50
N GLN A 738 20.48 -30.68 -5.36
CA GLN A 738 21.73 -30.38 -6.06
C GLN A 738 21.51 -29.28 -7.11
N THR A 739 22.31 -28.23 -7.08
CA THR A 739 22.27 -27.19 -8.12
C THR A 739 22.84 -27.73 -9.43
N VAL A 740 22.41 -27.13 -10.55
CA VAL A 740 23.08 -27.24 -11.85
C VAL A 740 23.78 -25.92 -12.16
N ASP A 741 24.63 -25.92 -13.18
CA ASP A 741 25.25 -24.68 -13.66
C ASP A 741 24.19 -23.77 -14.29
N GLY A 742 23.79 -22.75 -13.53
CA GLY A 742 22.77 -21.76 -13.87
C GLY A 742 23.31 -20.55 -14.62
N ALA A 743 24.55 -20.57 -15.12
CA ALA A 743 25.12 -19.45 -15.84
C ALA A 743 24.33 -19.09 -17.12
N SER A 744 24.26 -17.78 -17.40
CA SER A 744 23.83 -17.25 -18.67
C SER A 744 24.73 -17.74 -19.82
N PRO A 745 24.31 -17.61 -21.08
CA PRO A 745 25.17 -17.95 -22.22
C PRO A 745 26.50 -17.18 -22.25
N SER A 746 26.55 -16.04 -21.55
CA SER A 746 27.75 -15.21 -21.41
C SER A 746 28.64 -15.62 -20.23
N GLY A 747 28.21 -16.58 -19.40
CA GLY A 747 28.93 -17.01 -18.21
C GLY A 747 28.66 -16.15 -16.97
N VAL A 748 27.53 -15.44 -16.94
CA VAL A 748 27.12 -14.55 -15.84
C VAL A 748 26.06 -15.26 -15.00
N TYR A 749 26.18 -15.24 -13.68
CA TYR A 749 25.26 -15.93 -12.76
C TYR A 749 24.17 -15.00 -12.24
N ASP A 750 23.07 -15.62 -11.78
CA ASP A 750 21.97 -14.97 -11.06
C ASP A 750 21.23 -13.87 -11.84
N LEU A 751 21.32 -13.88 -13.19
CA LEU A 751 20.53 -12.97 -14.03
C LEU A 751 19.04 -13.36 -14.10
N SER A 752 18.65 -14.46 -13.43
CA SER A 752 17.27 -14.79 -13.10
C SER A 752 17.18 -15.09 -11.61
N GLY A 753 16.24 -14.46 -10.91
CA GLY A 753 15.99 -14.61 -9.48
C GLY A 753 17.09 -14.05 -8.59
N ASN A 754 17.21 -14.58 -7.38
CA ASN A 754 18.00 -14.06 -6.27
C ASN A 754 17.61 -12.63 -5.88
N VAL A 755 18.10 -11.58 -6.55
CA VAL A 755 17.60 -10.20 -6.36
C VAL A 755 17.37 -9.47 -7.67
N TRP A 756 16.41 -8.56 -7.68
CA TRP A 756 16.29 -7.62 -8.80
C TRP A 756 17.53 -6.74 -8.88
N GLU A 757 17.93 -6.34 -10.08
CA GLU A 757 19.15 -5.57 -10.28
C GLU A 757 18.91 -4.21 -10.91
N TRP A 758 19.41 -3.16 -10.25
CA TRP A 758 19.39 -1.81 -10.79
C TRP A 758 20.14 -1.70 -12.12
N CYS A 759 19.48 -1.13 -13.12
CA CYS A 759 20.09 -0.70 -14.36
C CYS A 759 20.26 0.83 -14.37
N GLN A 760 21.12 1.30 -15.28
CA GLN A 760 21.37 2.72 -15.47
C GLN A 760 20.13 3.49 -15.94
N ASP A 761 19.36 2.89 -16.83
CA ASP A 761 18.36 3.56 -17.65
C ASP A 761 17.19 4.09 -16.80
N TRP A 762 16.69 5.26 -17.18
CA TRP A 762 15.36 5.68 -16.78
C TRP A 762 14.33 4.78 -17.46
N TYR A 763 13.25 4.42 -16.75
CA TYR A 763 12.23 3.54 -17.27
C TYR A 763 11.28 4.28 -18.20
N ASP A 764 11.12 3.75 -19.42
CA ASP A 764 10.13 4.19 -20.40
C ASP A 764 9.82 3.04 -21.37
N ALA A 765 8.81 3.23 -22.21
CA ALA A 765 8.45 2.31 -23.29
C ALA A 765 9.60 2.18 -24.30
N TYR A 766 9.76 0.98 -24.87
CA TYR A 766 10.77 0.79 -25.89
C TYR A 766 10.44 1.55 -27.17
N PRO A 767 11.43 2.26 -27.76
CA PRO A 767 11.24 2.85 -29.07
C PRO A 767 11.10 1.73 -30.12
N PRO A 768 10.24 1.90 -31.13
CA PRO A 768 10.10 0.90 -32.20
C PRO A 768 11.31 0.83 -33.13
N ASP A 769 12.19 1.82 -33.07
CA ASP A 769 13.35 1.95 -33.95
C ASP A 769 14.61 1.30 -33.37
N ALA A 770 15.47 0.82 -34.26
CA ALA A 770 16.77 0.26 -33.91
C ALA A 770 17.63 1.24 -33.10
N GLN A 771 18.26 0.76 -32.03
CA GLN A 771 19.09 1.55 -31.13
C GLN A 771 20.58 1.19 -31.22
N THR A 772 21.45 2.12 -30.84
CA THR A 772 22.91 1.93 -30.77
C THR A 772 23.41 2.51 -29.45
N ASN A 773 23.95 1.67 -28.57
CA ASN A 773 24.33 1.98 -27.20
C ASN A 773 23.25 2.77 -26.44
N PRO A 774 22.00 2.28 -26.38
CA PRO A 774 20.95 2.99 -25.64
C PRO A 774 21.30 3.09 -24.15
N THR A 775 21.01 4.25 -23.57
CA THR A 775 21.16 4.56 -22.15
C THR A 775 19.83 5.00 -21.53
N GLY A 776 18.71 4.63 -22.17
CA GLY A 776 17.37 5.06 -21.81
C GLY A 776 17.08 6.51 -22.20
N PRO A 777 15.89 7.02 -21.84
CA PRO A 777 15.55 8.43 -22.00
C PRO A 777 16.42 9.31 -21.09
N ALA A 778 16.58 10.58 -21.48
CA ALA A 778 17.44 11.52 -20.76
C ALA A 778 16.95 11.87 -19.35
N LEU A 779 15.64 11.78 -19.11
CA LEU A 779 14.99 12.07 -17.83
C LEU A 779 13.93 11.01 -17.55
N GLY A 780 13.64 10.79 -16.27
CA GLY A 780 12.59 9.89 -15.81
C GLY A 780 12.36 10.04 -14.31
N THR A 781 11.37 9.31 -13.81
CA THR A 781 11.02 9.27 -12.38
C THR A 781 11.44 7.95 -11.72
N GLU A 782 11.67 6.90 -12.51
CA GLU A 782 11.96 5.56 -12.03
C GLU A 782 13.09 4.93 -12.84
N ARG A 783 14.02 4.24 -12.18
CA ARG A 783 15.11 3.51 -12.83
C ARG A 783 14.70 2.07 -13.11
N VAL A 784 15.24 1.50 -14.17
CA VAL A 784 14.95 0.13 -14.60
C VAL A 784 15.53 -0.90 -13.62
N LEU A 785 14.78 -1.98 -13.41
CA LEU A 785 15.18 -3.18 -12.69
C LEU A 785 15.00 -4.42 -13.58
N ARG A 786 15.92 -5.39 -13.47
CA ARG A 786 15.90 -6.63 -14.24
C ARG A 786 16.14 -7.87 -13.38
N GLY A 787 15.74 -9.05 -13.87
CA GLY A 787 16.13 -10.36 -13.32
C GLY A 787 15.12 -11.06 -12.41
N GLY A 788 14.20 -10.35 -11.77
CA GLY A 788 13.34 -10.93 -10.73
C GLY A 788 14.10 -11.19 -9.42
N SER A 789 13.45 -11.78 -8.42
CA SER A 789 14.06 -12.05 -7.11
C SER A 789 13.65 -13.40 -6.51
N PHE A 790 14.19 -13.71 -5.33
CA PHE A 790 13.83 -14.89 -4.54
C PHE A 790 12.34 -14.99 -4.17
N GLU A 791 11.57 -13.90 -4.27
CA GLU A 791 10.12 -13.88 -3.98
C GLU A 791 9.24 -13.98 -5.23
N ASP A 792 9.85 -13.89 -6.41
CA ASP A 792 9.12 -13.74 -7.65
C ASP A 792 8.91 -15.09 -8.35
N LEU A 793 7.79 -15.21 -9.05
CA LEU A 793 7.48 -16.38 -9.87
C LEU A 793 8.35 -16.44 -11.13
N PHE A 794 8.38 -17.62 -11.77
CA PHE A 794 9.16 -17.85 -12.99
C PHE A 794 8.82 -16.89 -14.13
N ASP A 795 7.61 -16.32 -14.20
CA ASP A 795 7.21 -15.37 -15.23
C ASP A 795 7.84 -13.99 -15.03
N VAL A 796 8.23 -13.67 -13.81
CA VAL A 796 8.89 -12.41 -13.46
C VAL A 796 10.42 -12.53 -13.60
N CYS A 797 10.98 -13.72 -13.44
CA CYS A 797 12.42 -13.98 -13.59
C CYS A 797 12.91 -14.05 -15.05
N ARG A 798 12.06 -13.78 -16.04
CA ARG A 798 12.43 -13.81 -17.47
C ARG A 798 13.43 -12.70 -17.81
N ALA A 799 14.36 -12.98 -18.72
CA ALA A 799 15.38 -12.01 -19.11
C ALA A 799 14.80 -10.76 -19.78
N ALA A 800 13.70 -10.89 -20.52
CA ALA A 800 12.98 -9.76 -21.11
C ALA A 800 12.09 -9.00 -20.11
N LYS A 801 11.81 -9.57 -18.92
CA LYS A 801 10.95 -8.90 -17.93
C LYS A 801 11.69 -7.71 -17.33
N ARG A 802 10.95 -6.63 -17.17
CA ARG A 802 11.39 -5.37 -16.60
C ARG A 802 10.50 -5.02 -15.42
N ASP A 803 11.09 -4.39 -14.42
CA ASP A 803 10.38 -3.63 -13.39
C ASP A 803 11.05 -2.25 -13.29
N LYS A 804 10.52 -1.39 -12.44
CA LYS A 804 10.99 -0.02 -12.24
C LYS A 804 10.72 0.42 -10.83
N ARG A 805 11.54 1.32 -10.29
CA ARG A 805 11.20 2.06 -9.08
C ARG A 805 11.92 3.39 -9.00
N GLY A 806 11.40 4.28 -8.16
CA GLY A 806 12.10 5.49 -7.75
C GLY A 806 13.55 5.21 -7.32
N PRO A 807 14.52 6.03 -7.74
CA PRO A 807 15.95 5.78 -7.51
C PRO A 807 16.36 5.86 -6.03
N ASP A 808 15.51 6.44 -5.17
CA ASP A 808 15.67 6.58 -3.73
C ASP A 808 15.14 5.35 -2.94
N LYS A 809 14.46 4.41 -3.60
CA LYS A 809 13.85 3.27 -2.92
C LYS A 809 14.92 2.23 -2.52
N THR A 810 14.82 1.70 -1.29
CA THR A 810 15.75 0.74 -0.68
C THR A 810 15.07 -0.60 -0.30
N PRO A 811 14.44 -1.30 -1.25
CA PRO A 811 13.76 -2.58 -1.02
C PRO A 811 14.75 -3.72 -0.68
N TYR A 812 14.27 -4.74 0.05
CA TYR A 812 15.12 -5.85 0.53
C TYR A 812 15.29 -7.00 -0.48
N MET A 813 14.55 -6.99 -1.58
CA MET A 813 14.67 -7.98 -2.67
C MET A 813 15.36 -7.42 -3.92
N ARG A 814 16.01 -6.25 -3.80
CA ARG A 814 16.74 -5.62 -4.91
C ARG A 814 18.16 -5.26 -4.51
N GLY A 815 19.08 -5.60 -5.38
CA GLY A 815 20.49 -5.27 -5.33
C GLY A 815 20.94 -4.68 -6.67
N PHE A 816 22.15 -4.99 -7.08
CA PHE A 816 22.70 -4.53 -8.35
C PHE A 816 23.94 -5.32 -8.74
N ARG A 817 24.33 -5.18 -10.01
CA ARG A 817 25.65 -5.52 -10.51
C ARG A 817 26.27 -4.34 -11.24
N ILE A 818 27.54 -4.45 -11.55
CA ILE A 818 28.30 -3.38 -12.20
C ILE A 818 28.66 -3.73 -13.64
N ALA A 819 28.94 -2.70 -14.43
CA ALA A 819 29.47 -2.78 -15.77
C ALA A 819 30.58 -1.75 -15.96
N ARG A 820 31.40 -1.96 -16.99
CA ARG A 820 32.48 -1.05 -17.35
C ARG A 820 32.75 -1.13 -18.84
N THR A 821 33.00 0.03 -19.46
CA THR A 821 33.47 0.08 -20.85
C THR A 821 35.00 0.08 -20.86
N PRO A 822 35.66 -0.92 -21.47
CA PRO A 822 37.12 -1.08 -21.45
C PRO A 822 37.90 -0.01 -22.20
#